data_AF-N9U3P4-F1
#
_entry.id   AF-N9U3P4-F1
#
_cell.length_a   1.000
_cell.length_b   1.000
_cell.length_c   1.000
_cell.angle_alpha   90.00
_cell.angle_beta   90.00
_cell.angle_gamma   90.00
#
_symmetry.space_group_name_H-M   'P 1'
#
loop_
_entity.id
_entity.type
_entity.pdbx_description
1 polymer ?
#
loop_
_entity_poly.entity_id
_entity_poly.type
_entity_poly.pdbx_seq_one_letter_code
_entity_poly.pdbx_strand_id
1 'polypeptide(L)'
;MKKKLIFIAVASALLTACGGGDDDKGDTSSSLDYLLTGSAGLRASVLAPRDADGTLKFSTETADLSNPVSALSTLDGWSTTQPVTLIPTGIEGVSVPVPAKADFAAAVAPIYLFELEFDSTTMAPKGIKKQWVYGTDFVVADSGGKLALVPLKPFNPSSYYMTVATSSLKDSRGSALRAGDDYANLRANSGSSATEQKLHGLIALQEGLFLQATGIASDKVIFSDWFATQSGADVLTTVKGAAASILAKSATLDAAALWHQDAHGNTSLPGTYTINQIDGGTAFLTRLAAEPFLPQASRDQLAQVIGADPTLSGLAAATKVYAGTVKLPYFLSTPALSGSWNKAKTESWHGAIDSLYAIGNALKAGDKEVIGGLVGAGVDPALLGELIADPSRSAELLVEASKLIGVTLTSGGKPLDAQHNIGRFNPLPALSEVQSVPMRIFAAAPLSAVTDVIIYQHGVTSVKENAYALALSQIGAGMAASKNVAIVVIDHPLHGERGYALSGSMDTVATSSNPTPYLNLSYLTVARDNLKQSVADLLGLRLAVGLANSKGMIGGAGLKVHFLGHSLGAMTGTNLLAVANQSVGNPVADALFKFDTGGLAMPGGGIAPLLLNSPTFGPTIQYGVLTNGSEALKNGFAAYAPSCQKAPDPACFVNEFLPKQDASIQAAAAATLASYSFAAQSVLDSADPINLGAGIKSDLKLFATEIVGDGALNLPDQVIPNSTKTSPLGGTEPLLKVLGLQSLTNTQVGPIRHVARFVDGGHSSLLSPDGGDDTGAVTAEIQKEFASFFMSGGAAVQVTDPNLLKQ
;
A
#
# COMPACT_ATOMS: atom_id res chain seq x y z
N MET A 1 -28.09 9.32 -16.87
CA MET A 1 -29.10 9.28 -15.80
C MET A 1 -28.64 8.29 -14.73
N LYS A 2 -28.72 8.67 -13.44
CA LYS A 2 -28.28 7.96 -12.21
C LYS A 2 -26.75 7.78 -11.99
N LYS A 3 -26.05 8.89 -11.63
CA LYS A 3 -24.68 8.89 -11.04
C LYS A 3 -24.58 9.80 -9.78
N LYS A 4 -25.69 10.05 -9.07
CA LYS A 4 -25.83 11.22 -8.16
C LYS A 4 -25.74 10.95 -6.64
N LEU A 5 -25.15 9.84 -6.15
CA LEU A 5 -25.12 9.56 -4.68
C LEU A 5 -23.76 9.07 -4.12
N ILE A 6 -22.67 9.20 -4.87
CA ILE A 6 -21.42 8.42 -4.67
C ILE A 6 -20.60 8.84 -3.42
N PHE A 7 -20.68 10.09 -2.96
CA PHE A 7 -19.86 10.57 -1.82
C PHE A 7 -20.65 10.83 -0.53
N ILE A 8 -21.96 11.02 -0.67
CA ILE A 8 -22.86 11.09 0.47
C ILE A 8 -22.96 9.70 1.13
N ALA A 9 -22.75 8.58 0.44
CA ALA A 9 -22.86 7.25 1.07
C ALA A 9 -21.78 6.93 2.12
N VAL A 10 -20.53 7.36 1.96
CA VAL A 10 -19.48 7.16 3.01
C VAL A 10 -19.69 8.14 4.14
N ALA A 11 -20.02 9.40 3.78
CA ALA A 11 -20.40 10.41 4.74
C ALA A 11 -21.60 9.92 5.54
N SER A 12 -22.74 9.59 4.94
CA SER A 12 -23.94 9.01 5.55
C SER A 12 -23.69 7.67 6.25
N ALA A 13 -22.99 6.68 5.69
CA ALA A 13 -22.69 5.47 6.46
C ALA A 13 -21.92 5.84 7.76
N LEU A 14 -21.04 6.84 7.70
CA LEU A 14 -20.33 7.38 8.87
C LEU A 14 -21.03 8.59 9.56
N LEU A 15 -22.17 9.11 9.11
CA LEU A 15 -22.81 10.36 9.60
C LEU A 15 -24.33 10.21 9.81
N THR A 16 -24.96 9.19 9.24
CA THR A 16 -26.32 8.74 9.56
C THR A 16 -26.21 7.62 10.57
N ALA A 17 -26.03 8.00 11.84
CA ALA A 17 -26.70 7.26 12.90
C ALA A 17 -28.18 7.63 12.79
N CYS A 18 -29.04 6.61 12.72
CA CYS A 18 -30.48 6.72 12.67
C CYS A 18 -31.02 7.71 13.70
N GLY A 19 -31.88 8.63 13.25
CA GLY A 19 -32.98 9.07 14.10
C GLY A 19 -33.87 7.85 14.34
N GLY A 20 -33.84 7.30 15.55
CA GLY A 20 -34.84 6.37 16.03
C GLY A 20 -36.05 7.16 16.54
N GLY A 21 -37.22 6.97 15.91
CA GLY A 21 -38.50 6.98 16.63
C GLY A 21 -38.72 5.56 17.20
N ASP A 22 -39.40 5.32 18.32
CA ASP A 22 -40.34 6.13 19.08
C ASP A 22 -40.11 5.97 20.60
N ASP A 23 -40.47 7.02 21.33
CA ASP A 23 -40.98 7.02 22.72
C ASP A 23 -40.33 6.12 23.79
N ASP A 24 -39.15 6.51 24.30
CA ASP A 24 -38.79 6.27 25.70
C ASP A 24 -38.51 7.61 26.40
N LYS A 25 -39.58 8.25 26.87
CA LYS A 25 -39.54 9.53 27.62
C LYS A 25 -39.00 9.36 29.05
N GLY A 26 -37.88 8.66 29.23
CA GLY A 26 -37.36 8.33 30.55
C GLY A 26 -35.84 8.19 30.66
N ASP A 27 -35.13 7.78 29.60
CA ASP A 27 -33.68 7.61 29.67
C ASP A 27 -32.94 8.85 29.16
N THR A 28 -32.10 9.41 30.04
CA THR A 28 -31.30 10.62 29.80
C THR A 28 -29.81 10.33 29.95
N SER A 29 -29.36 9.11 29.63
CA SER A 29 -27.96 8.71 29.66
C SER A 29 -27.39 8.46 28.25
N SER A 30 -26.12 8.83 28.05
CA SER A 30 -25.38 8.57 26.82
C SER A 30 -24.81 7.15 26.84
N SER A 31 -24.82 6.47 25.69
CA SER A 31 -24.44 5.05 25.57
C SER A 31 -23.54 4.77 24.37
N LEU A 32 -23.11 3.52 24.20
CA LEU A 32 -22.39 3.02 23.02
C LEU A 32 -23.18 1.87 22.39
N ASP A 33 -23.64 2.04 21.16
CA ASP A 33 -24.35 1.00 20.40
C ASP A 33 -23.39 -0.12 19.95
N TYR A 34 -23.78 -1.39 20.13
CA TYR A 34 -22.93 -2.53 19.80
C TYR A 34 -23.28 -3.19 18.46
N LEU A 35 -24.50 -3.70 18.29
CA LEU A 35 -24.94 -4.50 17.14
C LEU A 35 -25.10 -3.67 15.89
N LEU A 36 -25.82 -2.55 15.97
CA LEU A 36 -26.15 -1.72 14.81
C LEU A 36 -24.87 -1.21 14.14
N THR A 37 -23.94 -0.69 14.93
CA THR A 37 -22.70 -0.09 14.45
C THR A 37 -21.70 -1.15 13.97
N GLY A 38 -21.63 -2.31 14.63
CA GLY A 38 -20.72 -3.40 14.26
C GLY A 38 -21.16 -4.14 13.00
N SER A 39 -22.43 -4.58 12.92
CA SER A 39 -22.95 -5.37 11.78
C SER A 39 -23.13 -4.56 10.49
N ALA A 40 -23.26 -3.23 10.59
CA ALA A 40 -23.32 -2.35 9.42
C ALA A 40 -21.94 -1.89 8.93
N GLY A 41 -20.85 -2.29 9.60
CA GLY A 41 -19.48 -1.90 9.25
C GLY A 41 -19.14 -0.45 9.62
N LEU A 42 -19.91 0.21 10.49
CA LEU A 42 -19.66 1.62 10.85
C LEU A 42 -18.45 1.81 11.77
N ARG A 43 -17.96 0.71 12.34
CA ARG A 43 -16.78 0.62 13.19
C ARG A 43 -16.09 -0.74 12.99
N ALA A 44 -14.85 -0.84 13.44
CA ALA A 44 -14.15 -2.12 13.49
C ALA A 44 -14.89 -3.10 14.43
N SER A 45 -15.19 -4.30 13.95
CA SER A 45 -15.97 -5.30 14.68
C SER A 45 -15.77 -6.72 14.15
N VAL A 46 -15.92 -7.71 15.03
CA VAL A 46 -15.99 -9.14 14.70
C VAL A 46 -17.22 -9.49 13.88
N LEU A 47 -18.23 -8.62 13.89
CA LEU A 47 -19.49 -8.79 13.19
C LEU A 47 -19.44 -8.32 11.73
N ALA A 48 -18.37 -7.64 11.34
CA ALA A 48 -18.22 -7.05 10.01
C ALA A 48 -17.84 -8.05 8.89
N PRO A 49 -17.04 -9.11 9.12
CA PRO A 49 -16.68 -10.06 8.06
C PRO A 49 -17.87 -10.84 7.49
N ARG A 50 -17.81 -11.13 6.18
CA ARG A 50 -18.75 -11.98 5.46
C ARG A 50 -18.40 -13.44 5.64
N ASP A 51 -19.42 -14.29 5.74
CA ASP A 51 -19.23 -15.74 5.76
C ASP A 51 -18.74 -16.30 4.41
N ALA A 52 -19.06 -15.61 3.30
CA ALA A 52 -18.80 -16.06 1.93
C ALA A 52 -17.33 -15.94 1.49
N ASP A 53 -16.56 -15.01 2.04
CA ASP A 53 -15.17 -14.78 1.61
C ASP A 53 -14.25 -14.22 2.71
N GLY A 54 -14.81 -13.84 3.87
CA GLY A 54 -14.08 -13.22 4.98
C GLY A 54 -13.81 -11.73 4.79
N THR A 55 -14.26 -11.08 3.70
CA THR A 55 -14.10 -9.63 3.55
C THR A 55 -15.11 -8.86 4.39
N LEU A 56 -14.85 -7.58 4.62
CA LEU A 56 -15.77 -6.72 5.37
C LEU A 56 -17.11 -6.52 4.63
N LYS A 57 -18.17 -6.35 5.40
CA LYS A 57 -19.50 -6.01 4.92
C LYS A 57 -19.91 -4.63 5.41
N PHE A 58 -20.31 -3.78 4.47
CA PHE A 58 -20.86 -2.46 4.77
C PHE A 58 -22.29 -2.34 4.23
N SER A 59 -23.20 -1.76 5.01
CA SER A 59 -24.64 -1.77 4.70
C SER A 59 -25.05 -0.99 3.45
N THR A 60 -24.25 -0.01 3.02
CA THR A 60 -24.54 0.86 1.85
C THR A 60 -23.68 0.54 0.63
N GLU A 61 -23.09 -0.66 0.59
CA GLU A 61 -22.31 -1.13 -0.56
C GLU A 61 -23.19 -1.36 -1.80
N THR A 62 -22.55 -1.32 -2.97
CA THR A 62 -23.14 -1.59 -4.28
C THR A 62 -22.18 -2.42 -5.12
N ALA A 63 -22.60 -2.89 -6.29
CA ALA A 63 -21.70 -3.56 -7.23
C ALA A 63 -20.65 -2.63 -7.87
N ASP A 64 -20.81 -1.31 -7.76
CA ASP A 64 -19.90 -0.33 -8.37
C ASP A 64 -18.74 -0.01 -7.41
N LEU A 65 -17.55 -0.50 -7.73
CA LEU A 65 -16.33 -0.26 -6.94
C LEU A 65 -15.83 1.19 -6.99
N SER A 66 -16.44 2.07 -7.79
CA SER A 66 -16.18 3.51 -7.66
C SER A 66 -16.85 4.15 -6.45
N ASN A 67 -17.80 3.45 -5.83
CA ASN A 67 -18.29 3.80 -4.50
C ASN A 67 -17.24 3.37 -3.46
N PRO A 68 -16.69 4.29 -2.65
CA PRO A 68 -15.66 3.94 -1.69
C PRO A 68 -16.13 2.95 -0.61
N VAL A 69 -17.43 2.93 -0.28
CA VAL A 69 -17.99 1.90 0.63
C VAL A 69 -17.90 0.51 -0.01
N SER A 70 -18.24 0.39 -1.29
CA SER A 70 -18.11 -0.88 -2.02
C SER A 70 -16.66 -1.33 -2.11
N ALA A 71 -15.72 -0.40 -2.30
CA ALA A 71 -14.29 -0.70 -2.28
C ALA A 71 -13.82 -1.18 -0.89
N LEU A 72 -14.29 -0.56 0.20
CA LEU A 72 -14.04 -0.99 1.58
C LEU A 72 -14.57 -2.40 1.86
N SER A 73 -15.68 -2.81 1.24
CA SER A 73 -16.23 -4.15 1.37
C SER A 73 -15.39 -5.26 0.69
N THR A 74 -14.32 -4.90 -0.03
CA THR A 74 -13.38 -5.88 -0.61
C THR A 74 -12.23 -6.24 0.32
N LEU A 75 -12.15 -5.60 1.50
CA LEU A 75 -11.00 -5.70 2.39
C LEU A 75 -11.12 -6.92 3.31
N ASP A 76 -10.01 -7.62 3.54
CA ASP A 76 -9.93 -8.84 4.37
C ASP A 76 -9.69 -8.55 5.87
N GLY A 77 -10.05 -7.34 6.30
CA GLY A 77 -9.89 -6.85 7.66
C GLY A 77 -10.00 -5.33 7.74
N TRP A 78 -9.96 -4.80 8.96
CA TRP A 78 -9.91 -3.37 9.22
C TRP A 78 -8.55 -2.79 8.83
N SER A 79 -8.52 -1.54 8.37
CA SER A 79 -7.27 -0.86 8.03
C SER A 79 -6.25 -0.87 9.19
N THR A 80 -4.99 -1.07 8.82
CA THR A 80 -3.84 -1.03 9.75
C THR A 80 -3.45 0.40 10.14
N THR A 81 -3.86 1.39 9.35
CA THR A 81 -3.46 2.80 9.54
C THR A 81 -4.62 3.70 9.92
N GLN A 82 -5.87 3.28 9.70
CA GLN A 82 -7.04 4.09 10.00
C GLN A 82 -7.47 3.99 11.47
N PRO A 83 -8.13 5.05 11.98
CA PRO A 83 -8.66 5.03 13.33
C PRO A 83 -9.68 3.93 13.58
N VAL A 84 -9.77 3.48 14.83
CA VAL A 84 -10.88 2.67 15.32
C VAL A 84 -11.89 3.62 15.96
N THR A 85 -13.12 3.64 15.45
CA THR A 85 -14.12 4.63 15.87
C THR A 85 -15.09 4.04 16.88
N LEU A 86 -15.25 4.70 18.02
CA LEU A 86 -16.38 4.50 18.93
C LEU A 86 -17.47 5.51 18.57
N ILE A 87 -18.72 5.06 18.54
CA ILE A 87 -19.88 5.85 18.15
C ILE A 87 -20.79 5.97 19.37
N PRO A 88 -20.69 7.07 20.13
CA PRO A 88 -21.60 7.32 21.23
C PRO A 88 -22.98 7.68 20.72
N THR A 89 -24.00 7.16 21.39
CA THR A 89 -25.39 7.56 21.20
C THR A 89 -25.67 8.65 22.23
N GLY A 90 -25.76 9.89 21.72
CA GLY A 90 -25.93 11.08 22.54
C GLY A 90 -27.40 11.42 22.82
N ILE A 91 -27.60 12.27 23.82
CA ILE A 91 -28.88 12.95 24.06
C ILE A 91 -28.78 14.30 23.37
N GLU A 92 -29.90 14.84 22.88
CA GLU A 92 -29.90 16.17 22.26
C GLU A 92 -29.27 17.22 23.19
N GLY A 93 -28.25 17.92 22.68
CA GLY A 93 -27.47 18.92 23.44
C GLY A 93 -26.36 18.36 24.36
N VAL A 94 -26.17 17.04 24.44
CA VAL A 94 -25.11 16.39 25.23
C VAL A 94 -24.11 15.69 24.30
N SER A 95 -22.84 16.06 24.40
CA SER A 95 -21.75 15.47 23.61
C SER A 95 -20.87 14.56 24.46
N VAL A 96 -20.07 13.71 23.82
CA VAL A 96 -19.06 12.90 24.50
C VAL A 96 -17.68 13.46 24.15
N PRO A 97 -17.04 14.23 25.05
CA PRO A 97 -15.75 14.83 24.77
C PRO A 97 -14.64 13.79 24.70
N VAL A 98 -13.57 14.14 23.99
CA VAL A 98 -12.31 13.38 24.01
C VAL A 98 -11.77 13.33 25.44
N PRO A 99 -11.46 12.14 26.01
CA PRO A 99 -10.89 12.05 27.34
C PRO A 99 -9.54 12.75 27.45
N ALA A 100 -9.26 13.36 28.61
CA ALA A 100 -7.99 14.03 28.83
C ALA A 100 -6.84 13.02 28.96
N LYS A 101 -5.63 13.42 28.58
CA LYS A 101 -4.43 12.56 28.73
C LYS A 101 -4.25 12.02 30.16
N ALA A 102 -4.61 12.81 31.17
CA ALA A 102 -4.51 12.41 32.58
C ALA A 102 -5.46 11.24 32.94
N ASP A 103 -6.59 11.11 32.23
CA ASP A 103 -7.58 10.06 32.50
C ASP A 103 -7.04 8.66 32.13
N PHE A 104 -6.09 8.59 31.20
CA PHE A 104 -5.42 7.33 30.82
C PHE A 104 -4.38 6.85 31.82
N ALA A 105 -4.02 7.67 32.80
CA ALA A 105 -3.14 7.29 33.92
C ALA A 105 -3.93 6.87 35.17
N ALA A 106 -5.27 6.94 35.13
CA ALA A 106 -6.12 6.52 36.24
C ALA A 106 -6.09 4.99 36.43
N ALA A 107 -6.50 4.52 37.62
CA ALA A 107 -6.62 3.09 37.91
C ALA A 107 -7.58 2.36 36.95
N VAL A 108 -8.57 3.07 36.43
CA VAL A 108 -9.44 2.62 35.34
C VAL A 108 -9.42 3.69 34.26
N ALA A 109 -8.70 3.44 33.16
CA ALA A 109 -8.72 4.32 32.00
C ALA A 109 -10.09 4.28 31.29
N PRO A 110 -10.49 5.37 30.60
CA PRO A 110 -11.76 5.42 29.89
C PRO A 110 -11.82 4.44 28.71
N ILE A 111 -10.69 4.21 28.03
CA ILE A 111 -10.60 3.37 26.84
C ILE A 111 -9.29 2.58 26.86
N TYR A 112 -9.36 1.30 26.51
CA TYR A 112 -8.22 0.41 26.31
C TYR A 112 -8.22 -0.15 24.89
N LEU A 113 -7.02 -0.41 24.38
CA LEU A 113 -6.77 -1.07 23.11
C LEU A 113 -5.73 -2.18 23.33
N PHE A 114 -6.04 -3.38 22.88
CA PHE A 114 -5.19 -4.56 23.05
C PHE A 114 -4.92 -5.21 21.71
N GLU A 115 -3.69 -5.66 21.49
CA GLU A 115 -3.37 -6.71 20.52
C GLU A 115 -3.67 -8.06 21.17
N LEU A 116 -4.33 -8.95 20.44
CA LEU A 116 -4.81 -10.24 20.93
C LEU A 116 -3.91 -11.38 20.44
N GLU A 117 -3.84 -12.43 21.25
CA GLU A 117 -3.48 -13.77 20.76
C GLU A 117 -4.73 -14.44 20.19
N PHE A 118 -4.59 -15.06 19.02
CA PHE A 118 -5.70 -15.69 18.31
C PHE A 118 -5.47 -17.18 18.12
N ASP A 119 -6.52 -17.97 18.31
CA ASP A 119 -6.54 -19.39 17.96
C ASP A 119 -7.22 -19.55 16.60
N SER A 120 -6.43 -19.90 15.59
CA SER A 120 -6.88 -20.14 14.21
C SER A 120 -7.76 -21.38 14.05
N THR A 121 -7.68 -22.33 14.99
CA THR A 121 -8.54 -23.53 14.98
C THR A 121 -9.95 -23.16 15.41
N THR A 122 -10.08 -22.50 16.55
CA THR A 122 -11.39 -22.08 17.10
C THR A 122 -11.89 -20.77 16.49
N MET A 123 -11.07 -20.06 15.71
CA MET A 123 -11.34 -18.73 15.14
C MET A 123 -11.77 -17.72 16.21
N ALA A 124 -11.09 -17.73 17.36
CA ALA A 124 -11.41 -16.89 18.49
C ALA A 124 -10.15 -16.35 19.20
N PRO A 125 -10.25 -15.17 19.85
CA PRO A 125 -9.21 -14.72 20.78
C PRO A 125 -8.99 -15.71 21.91
N LYS A 126 -7.72 -15.96 22.25
CA LYS A 126 -7.34 -16.83 23.37
C LYS A 126 -6.57 -16.12 24.49
N GLY A 127 -6.14 -14.87 24.26
CA GLY A 127 -5.29 -14.13 25.17
C GLY A 127 -5.08 -12.69 24.74
N ILE A 128 -4.52 -11.87 25.64
CA ILE A 128 -3.99 -10.54 25.29
C ILE A 128 -2.48 -10.68 25.06
N LYS A 129 -2.05 -10.33 23.85
CA LYS A 129 -0.64 -10.31 23.47
C LYS A 129 0.05 -9.04 23.96
N LYS A 130 -0.62 -7.89 23.82
CA LYS A 130 -0.06 -6.60 24.23
C LYS A 130 -1.13 -5.55 24.50
N GLN A 131 -1.03 -4.84 25.62
CA GLN A 131 -1.77 -3.60 25.83
C GLN A 131 -1.08 -2.43 25.13
N TRP A 132 -1.84 -1.67 24.33
CA TRP A 132 -1.36 -0.45 23.69
C TRP A 132 -1.44 0.73 24.65
N VAL A 133 -0.46 1.63 24.55
CA VAL A 133 -0.28 2.76 25.47
C VAL A 133 -0.73 4.07 24.82
N TYR A 134 -1.64 4.80 25.48
CA TYR A 134 -2.08 6.12 25.05
C TYR A 134 -0.91 7.12 24.96
N GLY A 135 -0.87 7.93 23.91
CA GLY A 135 0.18 8.91 23.63
C GLY A 135 1.48 8.30 23.08
N THR A 136 1.59 6.96 23.01
CA THR A 136 2.74 6.26 22.41
C THR A 136 2.30 5.44 21.21
N ASP A 137 1.29 4.59 21.39
CA ASP A 137 0.79 3.69 20.35
C ASP A 137 -0.47 4.25 19.66
N PHE A 138 -1.32 4.97 20.40
CA PHE A 138 -2.52 5.62 19.87
C PHE A 138 -2.88 6.89 20.64
N VAL A 139 -3.71 7.75 20.07
CA VAL A 139 -4.40 8.86 20.74
C VAL A 139 -5.90 8.79 20.48
N VAL A 140 -6.70 9.57 21.21
CA VAL A 140 -8.15 9.71 20.93
C VAL A 140 -8.38 11.13 20.41
N ALA A 141 -9.13 11.24 19.32
CA ALA A 141 -9.50 12.51 18.70
C ALA A 141 -11.02 12.58 18.50
N ASP A 142 -11.56 13.81 18.46
CA ASP A 142 -12.94 14.02 18.06
C ASP A 142 -13.07 13.81 16.56
N SER A 143 -14.15 13.15 16.15
CA SER A 143 -14.48 12.91 14.76
C SER A 143 -15.96 13.19 14.52
N GLY A 144 -16.39 14.43 14.78
CA GLY A 144 -17.78 14.86 14.56
C GLY A 144 -18.74 14.25 15.56
N GLY A 145 -18.41 14.30 16.85
CA GLY A 145 -19.19 13.70 17.93
C GLY A 145 -18.90 12.22 18.19
N LYS A 146 -17.93 11.66 17.47
CA LYS A 146 -17.40 10.31 17.66
C LYS A 146 -16.01 10.36 18.29
N LEU A 147 -15.60 9.25 18.90
CA LEU A 147 -14.25 9.10 19.45
C LEU A 147 -13.42 8.22 18.51
N ALA A 148 -12.46 8.82 17.81
CA ALA A 148 -11.53 8.12 16.93
C ALA A 148 -10.26 7.76 17.69
N LEU A 149 -10.00 6.46 17.89
CA LEU A 149 -8.72 5.96 18.39
C LEU A 149 -7.73 5.96 17.22
N VAL A 150 -6.92 7.00 17.11
CA VAL A 150 -5.97 7.23 16.01
C VAL A 150 -4.65 6.52 16.31
N PRO A 151 -4.22 5.54 15.49
CA PRO A 151 -2.93 4.88 15.67
C PRO A 151 -1.76 5.85 15.39
N LEU A 152 -0.71 5.78 16.22
CA LEU A 152 0.56 6.51 16.05
C LEU A 152 1.65 5.65 15.39
N LYS A 153 1.34 4.38 15.15
CA LYS A 153 2.09 3.40 14.37
C LYS A 153 1.07 2.45 13.74
N PRO A 154 1.33 1.84 12.58
CA PRO A 154 0.42 0.86 12.00
C PRO A 154 0.11 -0.26 12.99
N PHE A 155 -1.14 -0.73 12.99
CA PHE A 155 -1.46 -2.02 13.57
C PHE A 155 -0.68 -3.13 12.84
N ASN A 156 -0.39 -4.22 13.53
CA ASN A 156 0.24 -5.36 12.88
C ASN A 156 -0.72 -5.91 11.80
N PRO A 157 -0.23 -6.21 10.58
CA PRO A 157 -1.04 -6.86 9.57
C PRO A 157 -1.43 -8.27 10.01
N SER A 158 -2.52 -8.79 9.44
CA SER A 158 -3.02 -10.14 9.72
C SER A 158 -3.16 -10.48 11.22
N SER A 159 -3.50 -9.47 12.04
CA SER A 159 -3.55 -9.55 13.49
C SER A 159 -4.93 -9.18 14.03
N TYR A 160 -5.11 -9.32 15.34
CA TYR A 160 -6.39 -9.14 16.01
C TYR A 160 -6.26 -8.14 17.14
N TYR A 161 -7.23 -7.23 17.25
CA TYR A 161 -7.23 -6.17 18.24
C TYR A 161 -8.57 -6.08 18.95
N MET A 162 -8.57 -5.67 20.22
CA MET A 162 -9.76 -5.46 21.03
C MET A 162 -9.80 -4.06 21.61
N THR A 163 -10.95 -3.40 21.46
CA THR A 163 -11.25 -2.13 22.11
C THR A 163 -12.19 -2.37 23.27
N VAL A 164 -11.88 -1.78 24.43
CA VAL A 164 -12.74 -1.82 25.62
C VAL A 164 -12.96 -0.39 26.09
N ALA A 165 -14.23 0.02 26.25
CA ALA A 165 -14.58 1.27 26.91
C ALA A 165 -15.12 0.98 28.31
N THR A 166 -14.77 1.84 29.27
CA THR A 166 -15.18 1.70 30.67
C THR A 166 -16.13 2.81 31.11
N SER A 167 -16.76 2.62 32.26
CA SER A 167 -17.59 3.64 32.91
C SER A 167 -16.82 4.89 33.37
N SER A 168 -15.49 4.93 33.17
CA SER A 168 -14.71 6.17 33.34
C SER A 168 -14.83 7.12 32.16
N LEU A 169 -15.39 6.67 31.03
CA LEU A 169 -15.74 7.52 29.90
C LEU A 169 -16.97 8.37 30.26
N LYS A 170 -16.88 9.69 30.07
CA LYS A 170 -17.88 10.66 30.51
C LYS A 170 -18.43 11.51 29.37
N ASP A 171 -19.68 11.95 29.52
CA ASP A 171 -20.31 12.94 28.65
C ASP A 171 -19.94 14.38 29.06
N SER A 172 -20.44 15.36 28.31
CA SER A 172 -20.21 16.79 28.55
C SER A 172 -20.81 17.32 29.85
N ARG A 173 -21.67 16.55 30.53
CA ARG A 173 -22.21 16.84 31.86
C ARG A 173 -21.34 16.27 32.97
N GLY A 174 -20.31 15.49 32.63
CA GLY A 174 -19.46 14.77 33.58
C GLY A 174 -20.05 13.43 34.06
N SER A 175 -21.17 13.00 33.48
CA SER A 175 -21.82 11.73 33.79
C SER A 175 -21.14 10.58 33.06
N ALA A 176 -21.00 9.43 33.72
CA ALA A 176 -20.48 8.22 33.10
C ALA A 176 -21.42 7.74 31.97
N LEU A 177 -20.85 7.27 30.87
CA LEU A 177 -21.60 6.57 29.84
C LEU A 177 -22.06 5.20 30.36
N ARG A 178 -23.22 4.76 29.89
CA ARG A 178 -23.71 3.39 30.13
C ARG A 178 -23.42 2.48 28.93
N ALA A 179 -23.55 1.18 29.13
CA ALA A 179 -23.63 0.24 28.02
C ALA A 179 -24.89 0.53 27.17
N GLY A 180 -24.79 0.33 25.85
CA GLY A 180 -25.96 0.29 24.98
C GLY A 180 -26.90 -0.83 25.40
N ASP A 181 -28.20 -0.65 25.15
CA ASP A 181 -29.23 -1.59 25.61
C ASP A 181 -29.05 -2.98 24.98
N ASP A 182 -28.61 -3.03 23.72
CA ASP A 182 -28.28 -4.26 23.01
C ASP A 182 -27.10 -5.01 23.64
N TYR A 183 -26.00 -4.32 23.93
CA TYR A 183 -24.83 -4.87 24.61
C TYR A 183 -25.20 -5.37 26.01
N ALA A 184 -25.91 -4.56 26.79
CA ALA A 184 -26.34 -4.91 28.15
C ALA A 184 -27.26 -6.14 28.15
N ASN A 185 -28.19 -6.23 27.21
CA ASN A 185 -29.09 -7.37 27.07
C ASN A 185 -28.37 -8.66 26.68
N LEU A 186 -27.50 -8.61 25.66
CA LEU A 186 -26.71 -9.77 25.22
C LEU A 186 -25.70 -10.21 26.27
N ARG A 187 -25.16 -9.26 27.06
CA ARG A 187 -24.31 -9.56 28.19
C ARG A 187 -25.05 -10.32 29.29
N ALA A 188 -26.27 -9.89 29.63
CA ALA A 188 -27.05 -10.48 30.71
C ALA A 188 -27.73 -11.80 30.31
N ASN A 189 -28.13 -11.95 29.04
CA ASN A 189 -28.94 -13.07 28.57
C ASN A 189 -28.37 -13.65 27.27
N SER A 190 -28.19 -14.97 27.22
CA SER A 190 -27.72 -15.68 26.01
C SER A 190 -28.76 -15.73 24.89
N GLY A 191 -30.00 -15.32 25.15
CA GLY A 191 -31.12 -15.44 24.22
C GLY A 191 -31.47 -16.89 23.86
N SER A 192 -32.30 -17.05 22.82
CA SER A 192 -32.81 -18.35 22.37
C SER A 192 -32.28 -18.76 20.99
N SER A 193 -31.83 -17.79 20.19
CA SER A 193 -31.24 -18.04 18.88
C SER A 193 -29.76 -18.39 18.98
N ALA A 194 -29.25 -19.17 18.03
CA ALA A 194 -27.82 -19.49 17.93
C ALA A 194 -26.95 -18.21 17.78
N THR A 195 -27.49 -17.18 17.12
CA THR A 195 -26.84 -15.88 16.96
C THR A 195 -26.68 -15.16 18.30
N GLU A 196 -27.74 -15.06 19.11
CA GLU A 196 -27.66 -14.45 20.44
C GLU A 196 -26.69 -15.19 21.35
N GLN A 197 -26.70 -16.52 21.32
CA GLN A 197 -25.78 -17.35 22.12
C GLN A 197 -24.32 -17.13 21.72
N LYS A 198 -24.04 -17.04 20.40
CA LYS A 198 -22.71 -16.71 19.88
C LYS A 198 -22.26 -15.32 20.35
N LEU A 199 -23.13 -14.32 20.26
CA LEU A 199 -22.82 -12.95 20.66
C LEU A 199 -22.59 -12.83 22.17
N HIS A 200 -23.43 -13.49 22.98
CA HIS A 200 -23.24 -13.58 24.44
C HIS A 200 -21.89 -14.20 24.79
N GLY A 201 -21.52 -15.31 24.14
CA GLY A 201 -20.22 -15.95 24.31
C GLY A 201 -19.04 -15.05 23.92
N LEU A 202 -19.18 -14.26 22.85
CA LEU A 202 -18.15 -13.29 22.43
C LEU A 202 -17.94 -12.19 23.47
N ILE A 203 -19.01 -11.61 24.00
CA ILE A 203 -18.95 -10.58 25.07
C ILE A 203 -18.28 -11.16 26.31
N ALA A 204 -18.72 -12.34 26.77
CA ALA A 204 -18.16 -13.01 27.94
C ALA A 204 -16.66 -13.31 27.78
N LEU A 205 -16.25 -13.75 26.58
CA LEU A 205 -14.84 -13.97 26.25
C LEU A 205 -14.03 -12.67 26.32
N GLN A 206 -14.50 -11.60 25.67
CA GLN A 206 -13.81 -10.31 25.62
C GLN A 206 -13.66 -9.70 27.03
N GLU A 207 -14.74 -9.65 27.82
CA GLU A 207 -14.70 -9.15 29.21
C GLU A 207 -13.80 -10.02 30.09
N GLY A 208 -13.82 -11.35 29.89
CA GLY A 208 -12.97 -12.29 30.61
C GLY A 208 -11.48 -12.09 30.32
N LEU A 209 -11.11 -11.87 29.06
CA LEU A 209 -9.74 -11.54 28.68
C LEU A 209 -9.29 -10.20 29.28
N PHE A 210 -10.15 -9.19 29.24
CA PHE A 210 -9.87 -7.88 29.83
C PHE A 210 -9.63 -7.97 31.35
N LEU A 211 -10.50 -8.70 32.07
CA LEU A 211 -10.35 -8.93 33.51
C LEU A 211 -9.02 -9.64 33.82
N GLN A 212 -8.67 -10.68 33.07
CA GLN A 212 -7.42 -11.41 33.27
C GLN A 212 -6.17 -10.53 33.07
N ALA A 213 -6.19 -9.63 32.07
CA ALA A 213 -5.03 -8.80 31.78
C ALA A 213 -4.89 -7.56 32.69
N THR A 214 -6.00 -7.03 33.19
CA THR A 214 -5.98 -5.74 33.91
C THR A 214 -6.36 -5.85 35.39
N GLY A 215 -7.01 -6.93 35.80
CA GLY A 215 -7.63 -7.05 37.12
C GLY A 215 -8.89 -6.18 37.31
N ILE A 216 -9.34 -5.47 36.27
CA ILE A 216 -10.52 -4.62 36.33
C ILE A 216 -11.77 -5.47 36.15
N ALA A 217 -12.67 -5.41 37.14
CA ALA A 217 -13.92 -6.14 37.14
C ALA A 217 -14.82 -5.74 35.96
N SER A 218 -15.51 -6.72 35.41
CA SER A 218 -16.36 -6.52 34.23
C SER A 218 -17.50 -5.52 34.47
N ASP A 219 -17.92 -5.27 35.72
CA ASP A 219 -18.92 -4.24 36.06
C ASP A 219 -18.49 -2.83 35.64
N LYS A 220 -17.20 -2.61 35.38
CA LYS A 220 -16.66 -1.35 34.83
C LYS A 220 -16.68 -1.29 33.31
N VAL A 221 -16.90 -2.40 32.62
CA VAL A 221 -16.96 -2.46 31.15
C VAL A 221 -18.35 -2.02 30.69
N ILE A 222 -18.37 -1.04 29.78
CA ILE A 222 -19.59 -0.56 29.13
C ILE A 222 -19.66 -0.98 27.65
N PHE A 223 -18.53 -1.40 27.09
CA PHE A 223 -18.42 -1.85 25.70
C PHE A 223 -17.13 -2.65 25.51
N SER A 224 -17.21 -3.75 24.77
CA SER A 224 -16.06 -4.48 24.26
C SER A 224 -16.34 -4.98 22.85
N ASP A 225 -15.35 -4.88 21.96
CA ASP A 225 -15.38 -5.58 20.68
C ASP A 225 -13.96 -5.84 20.18
N TRP A 226 -13.78 -6.85 19.34
CA TRP A 226 -12.51 -7.12 18.66
C TRP A 226 -12.68 -7.12 17.15
N PHE A 227 -11.58 -6.99 16.42
CA PHE A 227 -11.56 -6.98 14.96
C PHE A 227 -10.25 -7.56 14.43
N ALA A 228 -10.28 -8.07 13.21
CA ALA A 228 -9.07 -8.42 12.45
C ALA A 228 -8.58 -7.21 11.67
N THR A 229 -7.27 -7.00 11.58
CA THR A 229 -6.65 -6.02 10.68
C THR A 229 -6.45 -6.62 9.30
N GLN A 230 -6.29 -5.82 8.25
CA GLN A 230 -6.02 -6.25 6.86
C GLN A 230 -4.71 -7.03 6.71
N SER A 231 -4.62 -7.76 5.59
CA SER A 231 -3.36 -8.40 5.20
C SER A 231 -2.28 -7.37 4.90
N GLY A 232 -1.04 -7.78 5.16
CA GLY A 232 0.13 -7.01 4.82
C GLY A 232 0.65 -7.46 3.46
N ALA A 233 1.85 -8.02 3.47
CA ALA A 233 2.53 -8.48 2.27
C ALA A 233 2.07 -9.86 1.76
N ASP A 234 0.98 -10.43 2.28
CA ASP A 234 0.53 -11.81 2.02
C ASP A 234 0.36 -12.10 0.51
N VAL A 235 -0.31 -11.18 -0.21
CA VAL A 235 -0.51 -11.28 -1.67
C VAL A 235 0.84 -11.27 -2.40
N LEU A 236 1.73 -10.34 -2.06
CA LEU A 236 3.04 -10.20 -2.71
C LEU A 236 4.00 -11.35 -2.39
N THR A 237 3.91 -11.88 -1.17
CA THR A 237 4.66 -13.08 -0.74
C THR A 237 4.16 -14.31 -1.50
N THR A 238 2.85 -14.38 -1.74
CA THR A 238 2.25 -15.44 -2.57
C THR A 238 2.67 -15.32 -4.04
N VAL A 239 2.72 -14.11 -4.60
CA VAL A 239 3.28 -13.87 -5.95
C VAL A 239 4.73 -14.32 -6.04
N LYS A 240 5.55 -14.04 -5.02
CA LYS A 240 6.93 -14.54 -4.94
C LYS A 240 6.96 -16.08 -4.85
N GLY A 241 6.09 -16.68 -4.04
CA GLY A 241 5.93 -18.13 -3.94
C GLY A 241 5.52 -18.79 -5.26
N ALA A 242 4.62 -18.15 -6.01
CA ALA A 242 4.21 -18.58 -7.34
C ALA A 242 5.39 -18.60 -8.33
N ALA A 243 6.22 -17.55 -8.33
CA ALA A 243 7.44 -17.50 -9.14
C ALA A 243 8.43 -18.62 -8.75
N ALA A 244 8.61 -18.87 -7.45
CA ALA A 244 9.45 -19.97 -6.95
C ALA A 244 8.90 -21.35 -7.34
N SER A 245 7.57 -21.52 -7.33
CA SER A 245 6.89 -22.74 -7.78
C SER A 245 7.14 -23.00 -9.26
N ILE A 246 7.03 -21.99 -10.12
CA ILE A 246 7.34 -22.11 -11.57
C ILE A 246 8.81 -22.49 -11.77
N LEU A 247 9.72 -21.82 -11.06
CA LEU A 247 11.15 -22.15 -11.10
C LEU A 247 11.43 -23.61 -10.74
N ALA A 248 10.72 -24.15 -9.75
CA ALA A 248 10.91 -25.52 -9.29
C ALA A 248 10.24 -26.56 -10.21
N LYS A 249 9.08 -26.25 -10.78
CA LYS A 249 8.25 -27.19 -11.54
C LYS A 249 8.51 -27.18 -13.05
N SER A 250 9.08 -26.11 -13.61
CA SER A 250 9.20 -25.92 -15.06
C SER A 250 10.62 -25.53 -15.48
N ALA A 251 11.31 -26.45 -16.17
CA ALA A 251 12.63 -26.19 -16.74
C ALA A 251 12.62 -25.11 -17.83
N THR A 252 11.49 -24.88 -18.49
CA THR A 252 11.27 -23.83 -19.49
C THR A 252 10.69 -22.54 -18.89
N LEU A 253 10.48 -22.50 -17.56
CA LEU A 253 9.83 -21.39 -16.87
C LEU A 253 8.45 -21.06 -17.46
N ASP A 254 7.68 -22.10 -17.77
CA ASP A 254 6.32 -21.97 -18.26
C ASP A 254 5.36 -21.62 -17.11
N ALA A 255 4.70 -20.47 -17.19
CA ALA A 255 3.72 -20.04 -16.18
C ALA A 255 2.49 -20.95 -16.11
N ALA A 256 2.17 -21.69 -17.19
CA ALA A 256 1.10 -22.67 -17.20
C ALA A 256 1.36 -23.88 -16.29
N ALA A 257 2.61 -24.06 -15.81
CA ALA A 257 2.92 -25.07 -14.79
C ALA A 257 2.27 -24.77 -13.43
N LEU A 258 1.80 -23.53 -13.22
CA LEU A 258 1.03 -23.12 -12.04
C LEU A 258 -0.39 -22.72 -12.42
N TRP A 259 -0.55 -21.74 -13.30
CA TRP A 259 -1.87 -21.17 -13.59
C TRP A 259 -2.72 -21.99 -14.56
N HIS A 260 -2.14 -23.03 -15.19
CA HIS A 260 -2.75 -23.88 -16.22
C HIS A 260 -3.15 -23.16 -17.52
N GLN A 261 -3.72 -21.97 -17.43
CA GLN A 261 -4.16 -21.12 -18.52
C GLN A 261 -4.12 -19.64 -18.09
N ASP A 262 -3.91 -18.71 -19.03
CA ASP A 262 -4.15 -17.27 -18.80
C ASP A 262 -5.57 -16.82 -19.21
N ALA A 263 -5.91 -15.55 -19.00
CA ALA A 263 -7.23 -15.02 -19.35
C ALA A 263 -7.51 -14.97 -20.87
N HIS A 264 -6.49 -15.11 -21.72
CA HIS A 264 -6.65 -15.24 -23.17
C HIS A 264 -6.88 -16.69 -23.63
N GLY A 265 -6.78 -17.65 -22.71
CA GLY A 265 -6.94 -19.06 -23.02
C GLY A 265 -5.65 -19.79 -23.39
N ASN A 266 -4.48 -19.15 -23.24
CA ASN A 266 -3.20 -19.77 -23.55
C ASN A 266 -2.79 -20.78 -22.47
N THR A 267 -2.50 -22.02 -22.87
CA THR A 267 -2.11 -23.11 -21.97
C THR A 267 -0.61 -23.40 -21.96
N SER A 268 0.20 -22.57 -22.62
CA SER A 268 1.67 -22.62 -22.57
C SER A 268 2.25 -21.22 -22.70
N LEU A 269 3.06 -20.83 -21.72
CA LEU A 269 3.62 -19.50 -21.50
C LEU A 269 5.12 -19.59 -21.13
N PRO A 270 5.98 -20.15 -22.01
CA PRO A 270 7.37 -20.43 -21.71
C PRO A 270 8.25 -19.17 -21.60
N GLY A 271 9.28 -19.29 -20.78
CA GLY A 271 10.28 -18.24 -20.55
C GLY A 271 9.78 -17.11 -19.67
N THR A 272 8.78 -17.35 -18.82
CA THR A 272 8.40 -16.38 -17.79
C THR A 272 9.61 -16.08 -16.89
N TYR A 273 9.81 -14.83 -16.49
CA TYR A 273 10.99 -14.35 -15.75
C TYR A 273 12.32 -14.46 -16.50
N THR A 274 12.32 -14.48 -17.84
CA THR A 274 13.57 -14.42 -18.62
C THR A 274 13.79 -13.05 -19.23
N ILE A 275 15.05 -12.60 -19.17
CA ILE A 275 15.54 -11.47 -19.96
C ILE A 275 15.89 -11.99 -21.36
N ASN A 276 15.35 -11.36 -22.40
CA ASN A 276 15.58 -11.72 -23.78
C ASN A 276 15.80 -10.48 -24.65
N GLN A 277 16.16 -10.71 -25.91
CA GLN A 277 16.22 -9.68 -26.95
C GLN A 277 17.14 -8.51 -26.60
N ILE A 278 18.18 -8.74 -25.78
CA ILE A 278 19.21 -7.74 -25.52
C ILE A 278 19.95 -7.48 -26.84
N ASP A 279 19.95 -6.24 -27.31
CA ASP A 279 20.70 -5.86 -28.50
C ASP A 279 22.22 -5.73 -28.24
N GLY A 280 23.00 -5.36 -29.26
CA GLY A 280 24.46 -5.23 -29.15
C GLY A 280 24.94 -4.06 -28.27
N GLY A 281 24.03 -3.25 -27.72
CA GLY A 281 24.32 -2.01 -27.01
C GLY A 281 24.66 -0.86 -27.96
N THR A 282 24.00 0.28 -27.74
CA THR A 282 24.22 1.52 -28.49
C THR A 282 24.98 2.52 -27.63
N ALA A 283 25.84 3.35 -28.22
CA ALA A 283 26.54 4.40 -27.48
C ALA A 283 25.55 5.30 -26.71
N PHE A 284 25.91 5.72 -25.50
CA PHE A 284 25.02 6.40 -24.56
C PHE A 284 24.28 7.59 -25.15
N LEU A 285 25.01 8.58 -25.70
CA LEU A 285 24.40 9.78 -26.27
C LEU A 285 23.59 9.49 -27.55
N THR A 286 23.98 8.48 -28.32
CA THR A 286 23.22 8.06 -29.51
C THR A 286 21.88 7.45 -29.12
N ARG A 287 21.85 6.61 -28.08
CA ARG A 287 20.57 6.07 -27.58
C ARG A 287 19.72 7.16 -26.94
N LEU A 288 20.32 8.00 -26.10
CA LEU A 288 19.62 9.13 -25.46
C LEU A 288 18.86 9.95 -26.50
N ALA A 289 19.51 10.32 -27.60
CA ALA A 289 18.89 11.09 -28.67
C ALA A 289 17.71 10.38 -29.35
N ALA A 290 17.62 9.05 -29.25
CA ALA A 290 16.59 8.23 -29.88
C ALA A 290 15.47 7.77 -28.92
N GLU A 291 15.50 8.16 -27.63
CA GLU A 291 14.49 7.74 -26.66
C GLU A 291 13.13 8.41 -26.93
N PRO A 292 12.07 7.65 -27.26
CA PRO A 292 10.80 8.23 -27.72
C PRO A 292 9.92 8.77 -26.59
N PHE A 293 10.05 8.22 -25.38
CA PHE A 293 9.23 8.61 -24.21
C PHE A 293 9.89 9.67 -23.33
N LEU A 294 11.16 9.99 -23.56
CA LEU A 294 11.85 11.08 -22.88
C LEU A 294 11.65 12.38 -23.68
N PRO A 295 11.12 13.47 -23.06
CA PRO A 295 10.90 14.73 -23.76
C PRO A 295 12.17 15.24 -24.44
N GLN A 296 12.03 15.82 -25.64
CA GLN A 296 13.17 16.34 -26.42
C GLN A 296 14.00 17.34 -25.60
N ALA A 297 13.35 18.26 -24.88
CA ALA A 297 14.04 19.23 -24.04
C ALA A 297 14.91 18.56 -22.95
N SER A 298 14.40 17.49 -22.33
CA SER A 298 15.15 16.73 -21.33
C SER A 298 16.34 15.99 -21.96
N ARG A 299 16.17 15.42 -23.17
CA ARG A 299 17.27 14.79 -23.92
C ARG A 299 18.37 15.79 -24.26
N ASP A 300 17.99 16.97 -24.76
CA ASP A 300 18.93 18.03 -25.14
C ASP A 300 19.67 18.59 -23.91
N GLN A 301 18.95 18.82 -22.81
CA GLN A 301 19.54 19.28 -21.55
C GLN A 301 20.55 18.25 -21.00
N LEU A 302 20.20 16.97 -20.96
CA LEU A 302 21.11 15.92 -20.52
C LEU A 302 22.36 15.84 -21.42
N ALA A 303 22.18 15.88 -22.74
CA ALA A 303 23.30 15.86 -23.68
C ALA A 303 24.21 17.08 -23.50
N GLN A 304 23.65 18.26 -23.24
CA GLN A 304 24.41 19.48 -22.98
C GLN A 304 25.20 19.38 -21.67
N VAL A 305 24.57 18.95 -20.57
CA VAL A 305 25.23 18.81 -19.26
C VAL A 305 26.37 17.79 -19.34
N ILE A 306 26.13 16.64 -19.98
CA ILE A 306 27.15 15.60 -20.17
C ILE A 306 28.29 16.10 -21.06
N GLY A 307 27.97 16.83 -22.14
CA GLY A 307 28.98 17.38 -23.05
C GLY A 307 29.84 18.47 -22.45
N ALA A 308 29.32 19.21 -21.46
CA ALA A 308 30.03 20.30 -20.78
C ALA A 308 31.03 19.82 -19.71
N ASP A 309 30.84 18.61 -19.16
CA ASP A 309 31.75 18.01 -18.18
C ASP A 309 32.65 16.95 -18.85
N PRO A 310 33.98 17.14 -18.92
CA PRO A 310 34.89 16.19 -19.56
C PRO A 310 34.88 14.78 -18.94
N THR A 311 34.60 14.67 -17.63
CA THR A 311 34.50 13.39 -16.93
C THR A 311 33.22 12.65 -17.34
N LEU A 312 32.08 13.34 -17.34
CA LEU A 312 30.81 12.76 -17.78
C LEU A 312 30.84 12.42 -19.27
N SER A 313 31.40 13.28 -20.11
CA SER A 313 31.57 13.05 -21.54
C SER A 313 32.43 11.81 -21.82
N GLY A 314 33.55 11.66 -21.10
CA GLY A 314 34.39 10.47 -21.17
C GLY A 314 33.66 9.19 -20.73
N LEU A 315 32.92 9.24 -19.61
CA LEU A 315 32.10 8.12 -19.14
C LEU A 315 30.98 7.76 -20.13
N ALA A 316 30.32 8.75 -20.73
CA ALA A 316 29.29 8.55 -21.73
C ALA A 316 29.84 7.88 -22.99
N ALA A 317 31.05 8.25 -23.42
CA ALA A 317 31.74 7.63 -24.54
C ALA A 317 32.10 6.15 -24.26
N ALA A 318 32.39 5.80 -23.01
CA ALA A 318 32.66 4.43 -22.58
C ALA A 318 31.39 3.60 -22.30
N THR A 319 30.23 4.26 -22.09
CA THR A 319 28.99 3.59 -21.67
C THR A 319 28.11 3.23 -22.85
N LYS A 320 27.55 2.01 -22.80
CA LYS A 320 26.51 1.54 -23.73
C LYS A 320 25.16 1.46 -23.05
N VAL A 321 24.11 1.69 -23.83
CA VAL A 321 22.72 1.48 -23.47
C VAL A 321 22.13 0.37 -24.33
N TYR A 322 21.82 -0.73 -23.66
CA TYR A 322 21.20 -1.91 -24.23
C TYR A 322 19.68 -1.79 -24.13
N ALA A 323 18.98 -2.17 -25.19
CA ALA A 323 17.55 -2.39 -25.16
C ALA A 323 17.27 -3.90 -25.13
N GLY A 324 16.22 -4.30 -24.42
CA GLY A 324 15.77 -5.70 -24.35
C GLY A 324 14.40 -5.79 -23.68
N THR A 325 13.95 -7.01 -23.43
CA THR A 325 12.67 -7.27 -22.77
C THR A 325 12.80 -8.29 -21.64
N VAL A 326 11.98 -8.14 -20.60
CA VAL A 326 11.82 -9.14 -19.54
C VAL A 326 10.40 -9.67 -19.58
N LYS A 327 10.23 -11.00 -19.60
CA LYS A 327 8.90 -11.60 -19.57
C LYS A 327 8.36 -11.64 -18.14
N LEU A 328 7.24 -10.98 -17.87
CA LEU A 328 6.66 -10.85 -16.53
C LEU A 328 5.17 -11.20 -16.53
N PRO A 329 4.66 -11.88 -15.49
CA PRO A 329 3.22 -12.04 -15.30
C PRO A 329 2.53 -10.69 -15.11
N TYR A 330 1.37 -10.55 -15.74
CA TYR A 330 0.50 -9.39 -15.62
C TYR A 330 -0.87 -9.84 -15.12
N PHE A 331 -1.37 -9.18 -14.08
CA PHE A 331 -2.60 -9.55 -13.37
C PHE A 331 -3.68 -8.46 -13.44
N LEU A 332 -3.30 -7.25 -13.87
CA LEU A 332 -4.27 -6.20 -14.15
C LEU A 332 -5.05 -6.53 -15.41
N SER A 333 -6.24 -5.97 -15.53
CA SER A 333 -7.01 -6.05 -16.76
C SER A 333 -6.41 -5.16 -17.86
N THR A 334 -6.59 -5.54 -19.12
CA THR A 334 -6.09 -4.80 -20.29
C THR A 334 -7.22 -4.40 -21.23
N PRO A 335 -7.04 -3.36 -22.06
CA PRO A 335 -8.02 -3.04 -23.09
C PRO A 335 -8.32 -4.21 -24.03
N ALA A 336 -7.34 -5.09 -24.27
CA ALA A 336 -7.51 -6.30 -25.07
C ALA A 336 -8.46 -7.32 -24.40
N LEU A 337 -8.37 -7.47 -23.08
CA LEU A 337 -9.23 -8.37 -22.30
C LEU A 337 -10.63 -7.78 -22.07
N SER A 338 -10.73 -6.54 -21.58
CA SER A 338 -12.04 -5.91 -21.28
C SER A 338 -12.74 -5.32 -22.51
N GLY A 339 -12.08 -5.29 -23.65
CA GLY A 339 -12.53 -4.66 -24.90
C GLY A 339 -12.44 -3.13 -24.95
N SER A 340 -12.02 -2.45 -23.88
CA SER A 340 -11.71 -1.01 -23.90
C SER A 340 -10.92 -0.56 -22.66
N TRP A 341 -10.18 0.54 -22.77
CA TRP A 341 -9.52 1.16 -21.62
C TRP A 341 -10.51 1.62 -20.52
N ASN A 342 -11.68 2.13 -20.91
CA ASN A 342 -12.69 2.58 -19.95
C ASN A 342 -13.26 1.45 -19.08
N LYS A 343 -13.22 0.20 -19.55
CA LYS A 343 -13.60 -0.97 -18.75
C LYS A 343 -12.40 -1.51 -17.97
N ALA A 344 -11.24 -1.66 -18.62
CA ALA A 344 -10.04 -2.19 -18.00
C ALA A 344 -9.63 -1.42 -16.73
N LYS A 345 -9.73 -0.08 -16.74
CA LYS A 345 -9.43 0.75 -15.56
C LYS A 345 -10.45 0.66 -14.41
N THR A 346 -11.45 -0.21 -14.52
CA THR A 346 -12.46 -0.45 -13.48
C THR A 346 -12.37 -1.85 -12.87
N GLU A 347 -11.51 -2.70 -13.42
CA GLU A 347 -11.38 -4.11 -13.07
C GLU A 347 -10.10 -4.32 -12.24
N SER A 348 -10.28 -4.62 -10.96
CA SER A 348 -9.19 -4.93 -10.02
C SER A 348 -8.66 -6.36 -10.21
N TRP A 349 -7.57 -6.69 -9.51
CA TRP A 349 -7.12 -8.07 -9.38
C TRP A 349 -8.21 -8.93 -8.75
N HIS A 350 -8.28 -10.17 -9.23
CA HIS A 350 -9.08 -11.25 -8.65
C HIS A 350 -8.16 -12.37 -8.22
N GLY A 351 -8.56 -13.11 -7.20
CA GLY A 351 -7.87 -14.32 -6.79
C GLY A 351 -8.10 -15.48 -7.76
N ALA A 352 -7.12 -16.38 -7.83
CA ALA A 352 -7.09 -17.49 -8.77
C ALA A 352 -7.95 -18.70 -8.33
N ILE A 353 -8.43 -18.70 -7.09
CA ILE A 353 -9.20 -19.78 -6.45
C ILE A 353 -10.41 -19.19 -5.71
N ASP A 354 -11.30 -20.02 -5.15
CA ASP A 354 -12.29 -19.56 -4.17
C ASP A 354 -11.62 -19.22 -2.81
N SER A 355 -12.23 -18.33 -2.03
CA SER A 355 -11.74 -17.93 -0.70
C SER A 355 -11.48 -19.12 0.25
N LEU A 356 -10.25 -19.19 0.76
CA LEU A 356 -9.83 -20.14 1.80
C LEU A 356 -10.64 -19.98 3.11
N TYR A 357 -11.18 -18.79 3.37
CA TYR A 357 -12.09 -18.58 4.51
C TYR A 357 -13.41 -19.32 4.30
N ALA A 358 -13.98 -19.20 3.10
CA ALA A 358 -15.22 -19.88 2.71
C ALA A 358 -15.04 -21.40 2.71
N ILE A 359 -13.94 -21.88 2.13
CA ILE A 359 -13.57 -23.30 2.12
C ILE A 359 -13.41 -23.81 3.55
N GLY A 360 -12.68 -23.08 4.42
CA GLY A 360 -12.52 -23.44 5.82
C GLY A 360 -13.85 -23.56 6.58
N ASN A 361 -14.79 -22.63 6.35
CA ASN A 361 -16.13 -22.69 6.92
C ASN A 361 -16.95 -23.88 6.39
N ALA A 362 -16.90 -24.13 5.08
CA ALA A 362 -17.59 -25.24 4.45
C ALA A 362 -17.09 -26.60 4.96
N LEU A 363 -15.77 -26.74 5.16
CA LEU A 363 -15.17 -27.93 5.76
C LEU A 363 -15.64 -28.15 7.20
N LYS A 364 -15.67 -27.09 8.03
CA LYS A 364 -16.20 -27.15 9.41
C LYS A 364 -17.68 -27.50 9.45
N ALA A 365 -18.46 -27.03 8.47
CA ALA A 365 -19.87 -27.33 8.34
C ALA A 365 -20.15 -28.73 7.74
N GLY A 366 -19.13 -29.41 7.20
CA GLY A 366 -19.30 -30.69 6.52
C GLY A 366 -20.06 -30.58 5.18
N ASP A 367 -19.88 -29.47 4.45
CA ASP A 367 -20.53 -29.23 3.16
C ASP A 367 -20.05 -30.24 2.11
N LYS A 368 -20.96 -31.14 1.70
CA LYS A 368 -20.67 -32.23 0.77
C LYS A 368 -20.37 -31.75 -0.66
N GLU A 369 -20.95 -30.64 -1.09
CA GLU A 369 -20.75 -30.11 -2.45
C GLU A 369 -19.34 -29.55 -2.58
N VAL A 370 -18.93 -28.74 -1.60
CA VAL A 370 -17.56 -28.20 -1.52
C VAL A 370 -16.54 -29.33 -1.37
N ILE A 371 -16.75 -30.28 -0.45
CA ILE A 371 -15.85 -31.43 -0.26
C ILE A 371 -15.73 -32.24 -1.56
N GLY A 372 -16.83 -32.47 -2.27
CA GLY A 372 -16.82 -33.15 -3.57
C GLY A 372 -16.02 -32.40 -4.64
N GLY A 373 -16.16 -31.07 -4.69
CA GLY A 373 -15.39 -30.20 -5.59
C GLY A 373 -13.88 -30.24 -5.31
N LEU A 374 -13.49 -30.16 -4.04
CA LEU A 374 -12.08 -30.26 -3.62
C LEU A 374 -11.46 -31.59 -4.07
N VAL A 375 -12.13 -32.71 -3.77
CA VAL A 375 -11.65 -34.05 -4.18
C VAL A 375 -11.58 -34.16 -5.70
N GLY A 376 -12.55 -33.62 -6.43
CA GLY A 376 -12.56 -33.57 -7.89
C GLY A 376 -11.36 -32.81 -8.49
N ALA A 377 -10.87 -31.78 -7.78
CA ALA A 377 -9.67 -31.03 -8.14
C ALA A 377 -8.35 -31.70 -7.68
N GLY A 378 -8.42 -32.86 -7.00
CA GLY A 378 -7.25 -33.53 -6.44
C GLY A 378 -6.70 -32.87 -5.17
N VAL A 379 -7.52 -32.07 -4.49
CA VAL A 379 -7.23 -31.50 -3.17
C VAL A 379 -7.63 -32.48 -2.08
N ASP A 380 -6.77 -32.66 -1.08
CA ASP A 380 -7.10 -33.37 0.16
C ASP A 380 -7.85 -32.41 1.12
N PRO A 381 -9.16 -32.62 1.40
CA PRO A 381 -9.93 -31.70 2.22
C PRO A 381 -9.46 -31.64 3.69
N ALA A 382 -8.95 -32.74 4.23
CA ALA A 382 -8.48 -32.78 5.62
C ALA A 382 -7.16 -32.02 5.75
N LEU A 383 -6.20 -32.29 4.86
CA LEU A 383 -4.93 -31.58 4.81
C LEU A 383 -5.16 -30.08 4.54
N LEU A 384 -6.03 -29.71 3.60
CA LEU A 384 -6.32 -28.31 3.33
C LEU A 384 -6.90 -27.61 4.57
N GLY A 385 -7.81 -28.26 5.31
CA GLY A 385 -8.34 -27.75 6.56
C GLY A 385 -7.25 -27.50 7.62
N GLU A 386 -6.30 -28.43 7.76
CA GLU A 386 -5.14 -28.26 8.65
C GLU A 386 -4.25 -27.10 8.21
N LEU A 387 -3.95 -26.99 6.91
CA LEU A 387 -3.09 -25.95 6.35
C LEU A 387 -3.70 -24.55 6.45
N ILE A 388 -5.03 -24.41 6.26
CA ILE A 388 -5.74 -23.14 6.47
C ILE A 388 -5.63 -22.67 7.93
N ALA A 389 -5.64 -23.62 8.88
CA ALA A 389 -5.54 -23.32 10.30
C ALA A 389 -4.09 -23.08 10.77
N ASP A 390 -3.07 -23.41 9.98
CA ASP A 390 -1.66 -23.29 10.36
C ASP A 390 -0.90 -22.31 9.46
N PRO A 391 -0.79 -21.02 9.85
CA PRO A 391 -0.07 -20.01 9.06
C PRO A 391 1.43 -20.30 8.93
N SER A 392 2.01 -21.18 9.75
CA SER A 392 3.43 -21.55 9.63
C SER A 392 3.72 -22.44 8.42
N ARG A 393 2.69 -23.07 7.84
CA ARG A 393 2.77 -24.00 6.70
C ARG A 393 2.30 -23.35 5.38
N SER A 394 2.46 -22.04 5.24
CA SER A 394 1.98 -21.26 4.08
C SER A 394 2.51 -21.75 2.72
N ALA A 395 3.73 -22.28 2.66
CA ALA A 395 4.28 -22.87 1.42
C ALA A 395 3.54 -24.15 1.01
N GLU A 396 3.20 -25.01 1.98
CA GLU A 396 2.40 -26.22 1.74
C GLU A 396 0.97 -25.85 1.37
N LEU A 397 0.38 -24.86 2.07
CA LEU A 397 -0.93 -24.30 1.75
C LEU A 397 -0.99 -23.81 0.30
N LEU A 398 0.02 -23.06 -0.17
CA LEU A 398 0.08 -22.59 -1.55
C LEU A 398 0.11 -23.77 -2.54
N VAL A 399 0.88 -24.83 -2.26
CA VAL A 399 0.95 -26.00 -3.13
C VAL A 399 -0.41 -26.69 -3.21
N GLU A 400 -1.06 -26.93 -2.07
CA GLU A 400 -2.35 -27.62 -2.03
C GLU A 400 -3.47 -26.78 -2.64
N ALA A 401 -3.57 -25.50 -2.25
CA ALA A 401 -4.56 -24.58 -2.76
C ALA A 401 -4.38 -24.29 -4.26
N SER A 402 -3.15 -24.33 -4.80
CA SER A 402 -2.91 -24.11 -6.23
C SER A 402 -3.57 -25.14 -7.14
N LYS A 403 -3.95 -26.32 -6.63
CA LYS A 403 -4.71 -27.32 -7.40
C LYS A 403 -6.14 -26.85 -7.73
N LEU A 404 -6.65 -25.84 -7.02
CA LEU A 404 -7.95 -25.23 -7.27
C LEU A 404 -7.92 -24.16 -8.36
N ILE A 405 -6.76 -23.84 -8.93
CA ILE A 405 -6.68 -22.82 -9.99
C ILE A 405 -7.49 -23.29 -11.20
N GLY A 406 -8.46 -22.47 -11.62
CA GLY A 406 -9.38 -22.80 -12.70
C GLY A 406 -10.56 -23.69 -12.28
N VAL A 407 -10.72 -23.98 -10.99
CA VAL A 407 -11.87 -24.69 -10.42
C VAL A 407 -12.79 -23.68 -9.73
N THR A 408 -14.10 -23.79 -9.99
CA THR A 408 -15.13 -23.06 -9.26
C THR A 408 -15.86 -24.02 -8.34
N LEU A 409 -15.75 -23.81 -7.04
CA LEU A 409 -16.48 -24.56 -6.03
C LEU A 409 -17.90 -24.01 -5.89
N THR A 410 -18.84 -24.89 -5.54
CA THR A 410 -20.23 -24.52 -5.33
C THR A 410 -20.76 -25.04 -4.00
N SER A 411 -21.71 -24.31 -3.42
CA SER A 411 -22.45 -24.71 -2.22
C SER A 411 -23.93 -24.36 -2.41
N GLY A 412 -24.80 -25.37 -2.33
CA GLY A 412 -26.21 -25.24 -2.64
C GLY A 412 -26.46 -24.84 -4.11
N GLY A 413 -25.61 -25.26 -5.04
CA GLY A 413 -25.69 -24.92 -6.47
C GLY A 413 -25.35 -23.48 -6.83
N LYS A 414 -24.71 -22.72 -5.92
CA LYS A 414 -24.20 -21.37 -6.18
C LYS A 414 -22.68 -21.34 -6.03
N PRO A 415 -21.96 -20.43 -6.72
CA PRO A 415 -20.53 -20.23 -6.50
C PRO A 415 -20.24 -19.97 -5.01
N LEU A 416 -19.19 -20.60 -4.49
CA LEU A 416 -18.79 -20.48 -3.09
C LEU A 416 -18.29 -19.08 -2.77
N ASP A 417 -17.39 -18.54 -3.60
CA ASP A 417 -16.94 -17.16 -3.59
C ASP A 417 -17.18 -16.59 -5.01
N ALA A 418 -18.15 -15.67 -5.16
CA ALA A 418 -18.46 -15.12 -6.48
C ALA A 418 -17.58 -13.91 -6.85
N GLN A 419 -16.89 -13.33 -5.86
CA GLN A 419 -16.17 -12.07 -6.00
C GLN A 419 -14.67 -12.28 -6.17
N HIS A 420 -14.12 -13.38 -5.66
CA HIS A 420 -12.68 -13.70 -5.71
C HIS A 420 -11.83 -12.52 -5.23
N ASN A 421 -12.25 -11.89 -4.13
CA ASN A 421 -11.58 -10.69 -3.61
C ASN A 421 -10.13 -11.02 -3.22
N ILE A 422 -9.17 -10.26 -3.74
CA ILE A 422 -7.75 -10.47 -3.42
C ILE A 422 -7.44 -10.02 -1.96
N GLY A 423 -6.81 -10.89 -1.18
CA GLY A 423 -6.47 -10.68 0.23
C GLY A 423 -5.83 -11.93 0.83
N ARG A 424 -5.66 -12.04 2.15
CA ARG A 424 -5.07 -13.26 2.76
C ARG A 424 -5.86 -14.54 2.46
N PHE A 425 -7.16 -14.41 2.30
CA PHE A 425 -8.04 -15.56 2.07
C PHE A 425 -8.03 -16.01 0.62
N ASN A 426 -7.52 -15.18 -0.28
CA ASN A 426 -7.32 -15.52 -1.68
C ASN A 426 -6.11 -14.75 -2.23
N PRO A 427 -4.88 -15.13 -1.82
CA PRO A 427 -3.71 -14.28 -2.00
C PRO A 427 -3.00 -14.45 -3.33
N LEU A 428 -3.31 -15.51 -4.09
CA LEU A 428 -2.73 -15.76 -5.42
C LEU A 428 -3.57 -15.06 -6.49
N PRO A 429 -3.06 -14.02 -7.18
CA PRO A 429 -3.81 -13.39 -8.25
C PRO A 429 -3.99 -14.31 -9.47
N ALA A 430 -5.15 -14.20 -10.12
CA ALA A 430 -5.43 -14.83 -11.40
C ALA A 430 -4.59 -14.19 -12.52
N LEU A 431 -3.97 -15.01 -13.37
CA LEU A 431 -3.08 -14.56 -14.44
C LEU A 431 -3.88 -14.00 -15.63
N SER A 432 -3.73 -12.71 -15.92
CA SER A 432 -4.30 -12.11 -17.14
C SER A 432 -3.51 -12.55 -18.37
N GLU A 433 -2.20 -12.34 -18.35
CA GLU A 433 -1.27 -12.67 -19.44
C GLU A 433 0.19 -12.63 -18.97
N VAL A 434 1.13 -13.07 -19.80
CA VAL A 434 2.58 -12.84 -19.61
C VAL A 434 3.06 -11.83 -20.64
N GLN A 435 3.54 -10.67 -20.18
CA GLN A 435 3.97 -9.57 -21.03
C GLN A 435 5.48 -9.54 -21.22
N SER A 436 5.93 -9.16 -22.42
CA SER A 436 7.34 -8.81 -22.65
C SER A 436 7.53 -7.32 -22.33
N VAL A 437 8.05 -7.03 -21.14
CA VAL A 437 8.20 -5.66 -20.63
C VAL A 437 9.52 -5.06 -21.15
N PRO A 438 9.49 -3.93 -21.86
CA PRO A 438 10.70 -3.25 -22.33
C PRO A 438 11.59 -2.79 -21.19
N MET A 439 12.90 -3.00 -21.35
CA MET A 439 13.91 -2.58 -20.38
C MET A 439 15.03 -1.75 -21.03
N ARG A 440 15.81 -1.08 -20.18
CA ARG A 440 17.15 -0.60 -20.52
C ARG A 440 18.18 -1.17 -19.57
N ILE A 441 19.39 -1.41 -20.09
CA ILE A 441 20.58 -1.71 -19.29
C ILE A 441 21.67 -0.70 -19.65
N PHE A 442 22.23 -0.03 -18.65
CA PHE A 442 23.35 0.90 -18.81
C PHE A 442 24.60 0.24 -18.26
N ALA A 443 25.67 0.11 -19.06
CA ALA A 443 26.93 -0.45 -18.60
C ALA A 443 28.11 0.03 -19.47
N ALA A 444 29.26 0.28 -18.84
CA ALA A 444 30.52 0.55 -19.54
C ALA A 444 31.31 -0.73 -19.83
N ALA A 445 31.29 -1.69 -18.91
CA ALA A 445 31.89 -3.01 -19.11
C ALA A 445 30.97 -3.91 -19.95
N PRO A 446 31.50 -4.97 -20.61
CA PRO A 446 30.66 -6.04 -21.15
C PRO A 446 29.71 -6.58 -20.09
N LEU A 447 28.45 -6.85 -20.45
CA LEU A 447 27.43 -7.28 -19.48
C LEU A 447 27.86 -8.51 -18.66
N SER A 448 28.57 -9.47 -19.25
CA SER A 448 29.10 -10.65 -18.56
C SER A 448 30.21 -10.37 -17.53
N ALA A 449 30.78 -9.16 -17.53
CA ALA A 449 31.81 -8.74 -16.58
C ALA A 449 31.27 -7.87 -15.43
N VAL A 450 29.97 -7.61 -15.40
CA VAL A 450 29.30 -6.81 -14.36
C VAL A 450 29.46 -7.47 -12.99
N THR A 451 29.86 -6.69 -11.98
CA THR A 451 30.01 -7.14 -10.59
C THR A 451 28.84 -6.69 -9.72
N ASP A 452 28.21 -5.58 -10.08
CA ASP A 452 27.15 -4.95 -9.30
C ASP A 452 26.03 -4.50 -10.26
N VAL A 453 24.79 -4.91 -9.98
CA VAL A 453 23.59 -4.44 -10.67
C VAL A 453 22.80 -3.52 -9.74
N ILE A 454 22.44 -2.34 -10.21
CA ILE A 454 21.46 -1.47 -9.55
C ILE A 454 20.15 -1.58 -10.34
N ILE A 455 19.12 -2.16 -9.72
CA ILE A 455 17.76 -2.09 -10.26
C ILE A 455 17.19 -0.73 -9.85
N TYR A 456 16.91 0.14 -10.83
CA TYR A 456 16.35 1.46 -10.59
C TYR A 456 14.86 1.53 -10.99
N GLN A 457 14.04 2.12 -10.13
CA GLN A 457 12.61 2.36 -10.38
C GLN A 457 12.27 3.85 -10.31
N HIS A 458 11.66 4.36 -11.38
CA HIS A 458 11.30 5.77 -11.53
C HIS A 458 10.07 6.18 -10.71
N GLY A 459 9.84 7.49 -10.54
CA GLY A 459 8.67 8.04 -9.83
C GLY A 459 7.35 7.99 -10.61
N VAL A 460 6.26 8.42 -9.98
CA VAL A 460 4.93 8.47 -10.63
C VAL A 460 4.95 9.45 -11.80
N THR A 461 4.20 9.16 -12.85
CA THR A 461 4.10 9.98 -14.08
C THR A 461 5.38 10.11 -14.91
N SER A 462 6.43 9.41 -14.49
CA SER A 462 7.76 9.41 -15.10
C SER A 462 7.95 8.18 -16.01
N VAL A 463 9.17 7.98 -16.50
CA VAL A 463 9.54 6.94 -17.45
C VAL A 463 10.91 6.35 -17.09
N LYS A 464 11.18 5.10 -17.49
CA LYS A 464 12.44 4.39 -17.26
C LYS A 464 13.65 5.14 -17.84
N GLU A 465 13.46 5.94 -18.88
CA GLU A 465 14.51 6.76 -19.49
C GLU A 465 15.01 7.91 -18.58
N ASN A 466 14.33 8.21 -17.48
CA ASN A 466 14.91 9.13 -16.48
C ASN A 466 16.18 8.57 -15.83
N ALA A 467 16.46 7.26 -15.97
CA ALA A 467 17.70 6.65 -15.51
C ALA A 467 18.97 7.23 -16.15
N TYR A 468 18.87 7.85 -17.34
CA TYR A 468 20.01 8.54 -17.97
C TYR A 468 20.61 9.61 -17.05
N ALA A 469 19.79 10.22 -16.19
CA ALA A 469 20.19 11.33 -15.33
C ALA A 469 21.09 10.92 -14.15
N LEU A 470 21.08 9.64 -13.76
CA LEU A 470 21.93 9.11 -12.70
C LEU A 470 22.91 8.03 -13.19
N ALA A 471 22.77 7.56 -14.43
CA ALA A 471 23.47 6.35 -14.85
C ALA A 471 25.00 6.49 -14.84
N LEU A 472 25.50 7.61 -15.37
CA LEU A 472 26.94 7.86 -15.47
C LEU A 472 27.60 8.03 -14.10
N SER A 473 26.92 8.66 -13.13
CA SER A 473 27.50 8.86 -11.79
C SER A 473 27.67 7.54 -11.05
N GLN A 474 26.67 6.65 -11.12
CA GLN A 474 26.77 5.32 -10.48
C GLN A 474 27.79 4.41 -11.17
N ILE A 475 27.86 4.44 -12.51
CA ILE A 475 28.86 3.68 -13.28
C ILE A 475 30.28 4.19 -12.98
N GLY A 476 30.48 5.51 -12.99
CA GLY A 476 31.76 6.14 -12.69
C GLY A 476 32.24 5.84 -11.27
N ALA A 477 31.33 5.88 -10.28
CA ALA A 477 31.66 5.49 -8.91
C ALA A 477 32.05 4.01 -8.80
N GLY A 478 31.38 3.14 -9.56
CA GLY A 478 31.79 1.75 -9.71
C GLY A 478 33.22 1.61 -10.21
N MET A 479 33.55 2.29 -11.31
CA MET A 479 34.90 2.28 -11.87
C MET A 479 35.95 2.76 -10.85
N ALA A 480 35.65 3.83 -10.11
CA ALA A 480 36.52 4.33 -9.04
C ALA A 480 36.70 3.31 -7.89
N ALA A 481 35.69 2.47 -7.64
CA ALA A 481 35.71 1.39 -6.66
C ALA A 481 36.22 0.04 -7.23
N SER A 482 36.78 0.02 -8.45
CA SER A 482 37.19 -1.21 -9.16
C SER A 482 36.05 -2.23 -9.34
N LYS A 483 34.84 -1.73 -9.58
CA LYS A 483 33.61 -2.48 -9.82
C LYS A 483 33.05 -2.17 -11.20
N ASN A 484 32.39 -3.17 -11.79
CA ASN A 484 31.66 -3.01 -13.05
C ASN A 484 30.17 -2.92 -12.74
N VAL A 485 29.63 -1.70 -12.81
CA VAL A 485 28.22 -1.44 -12.49
C VAL A 485 27.36 -1.51 -13.74
N ALA A 486 26.21 -2.17 -13.62
CA ALA A 486 25.12 -2.04 -14.58
C ALA A 486 23.85 -1.50 -13.90
N ILE A 487 23.10 -0.67 -14.61
CA ILE A 487 21.80 -0.17 -14.12
C ILE A 487 20.71 -0.77 -14.99
N VAL A 488 19.73 -1.42 -14.37
CA VAL A 488 18.63 -2.13 -15.05
C VAL A 488 17.32 -1.46 -14.68
N VAL A 489 16.53 -1.10 -15.69
CA VAL A 489 15.31 -0.29 -15.49
C VAL A 489 14.16 -0.76 -16.37
N ILE A 490 12.95 -0.70 -15.82
CA ILE A 490 11.67 -0.95 -16.50
C ILE A 490 10.68 0.15 -16.14
N ASP A 491 9.64 0.31 -16.97
CA ASP A 491 8.52 1.19 -16.63
C ASP A 491 7.58 0.51 -15.62
N HIS A 492 7.05 1.31 -14.70
CA HIS A 492 5.84 0.93 -13.95
C HIS A 492 4.72 0.50 -14.92
N PRO A 493 3.75 -0.35 -14.49
CA PRO A 493 2.55 -0.55 -15.28
C PRO A 493 1.89 0.81 -15.56
N LEU A 494 1.28 0.94 -16.74
CA LEU A 494 0.62 2.17 -17.19
C LEU A 494 1.56 3.39 -17.33
N HIS A 495 2.89 3.22 -17.34
CA HIS A 495 3.85 4.31 -17.56
C HIS A 495 4.66 4.10 -18.84
N GLY A 496 5.15 5.20 -19.40
CA GLY A 496 6.07 5.20 -20.55
C GLY A 496 5.64 4.25 -21.68
N GLU A 497 6.63 3.49 -22.15
CA GLU A 497 6.45 2.53 -23.25
C GLU A 497 5.49 1.42 -22.86
N ARG A 498 5.50 1.01 -21.59
CA ARG A 498 4.66 -0.08 -21.10
C ARG A 498 3.18 0.29 -21.08
N GLY A 499 2.84 1.49 -20.65
CA GLY A 499 1.47 1.99 -20.69
C GLY A 499 0.98 2.15 -22.13
N TYR A 500 1.85 2.66 -23.01
CA TYR A 500 1.50 2.86 -24.42
C TYR A 500 1.27 1.53 -25.14
N ALA A 501 2.11 0.52 -24.88
CA ALA A 501 2.02 -0.80 -25.49
C ALA A 501 0.67 -1.52 -25.26
N LEU A 502 -0.07 -1.17 -24.20
CA LEU A 502 -1.39 -1.76 -23.91
C LEU A 502 -2.48 -1.35 -24.90
N SER A 503 -2.34 -0.21 -25.58
CA SER A 503 -3.41 0.35 -26.43
C SER A 503 -2.96 1.07 -27.70
N GLY A 504 -1.68 1.42 -27.83
CA GLY A 504 -1.19 2.33 -28.84
C GLY A 504 -1.62 3.79 -28.63
N SER A 505 -2.10 4.15 -27.44
CA SER A 505 -2.56 5.50 -27.07
C SER A 505 -1.88 6.00 -25.78
N MET A 506 -1.74 7.32 -25.68
CA MET A 506 -1.32 7.97 -24.43
C MET A 506 -2.42 7.99 -23.35
N ASP A 507 -3.66 7.61 -23.68
CA ASP A 507 -4.76 7.54 -22.72
C ASP A 507 -4.54 6.50 -21.61
N THR A 508 -3.74 5.48 -21.89
CA THR A 508 -3.33 4.44 -20.93
C THR A 508 -2.05 4.81 -20.18
N VAL A 509 -1.40 5.91 -20.53
CA VAL A 509 -0.11 6.33 -19.96
C VAL A 509 -0.32 7.37 -18.87
N ALA A 510 0.17 7.09 -17.67
CA ALA A 510 0.25 8.05 -16.59
C ALA A 510 1.35 9.06 -16.89
N THR A 511 0.97 10.34 -16.97
CA THR A 511 1.85 11.48 -17.23
C THR A 511 1.55 12.60 -16.24
N SER A 512 2.40 13.63 -16.17
CA SER A 512 2.18 14.73 -15.23
C SER A 512 0.87 15.50 -15.52
N SER A 513 0.44 15.53 -16.79
CA SER A 513 -0.85 16.09 -17.20
C SER A 513 -2.03 15.12 -17.01
N ASN A 514 -1.77 13.82 -16.92
CA ASN A 514 -2.79 12.79 -16.70
C ASN A 514 -2.27 11.67 -15.78
N PRO A 515 -2.24 11.88 -14.44
CA PRO A 515 -1.77 10.86 -13.50
C PRO A 515 -2.81 9.77 -13.22
N THR A 516 -4.04 9.95 -13.70
CA THR A 516 -5.21 9.13 -13.33
C THR A 516 -5.17 7.67 -13.81
N PRO A 517 -4.48 7.27 -14.90
CA PRO A 517 -4.36 5.88 -15.27
C PRO A 517 -3.79 5.02 -14.13
N TYR A 518 -2.74 5.51 -13.47
CA TYR A 518 -2.09 4.79 -12.39
C TYR A 518 -2.71 5.07 -11.02
N LEU A 519 -2.95 6.35 -10.67
CA LEU A 519 -3.50 6.70 -9.35
C LEU A 519 -4.96 6.28 -9.16
N ASN A 520 -5.71 6.17 -10.25
CA ASN A 520 -7.09 5.71 -10.33
C ASN A 520 -7.99 6.12 -9.14
N LEU A 521 -8.14 7.44 -8.96
CA LEU A 521 -8.85 8.06 -7.83
C LEU A 521 -10.33 7.66 -7.74
N SER A 522 -10.90 7.13 -8.84
CA SER A 522 -12.27 6.63 -8.89
C SER A 522 -12.37 5.17 -8.48
N TYR A 523 -11.45 4.29 -8.89
CA TYR A 523 -11.48 2.87 -8.56
C TYR A 523 -10.27 2.52 -7.69
N LEU A 524 -10.42 2.74 -6.39
CA LEU A 524 -9.34 2.61 -5.39
C LEU A 524 -8.75 1.19 -5.33
N THR A 525 -9.54 0.16 -5.63
CA THR A 525 -9.05 -1.23 -5.71
C THR A 525 -8.05 -1.41 -6.85
N VAL A 526 -8.28 -0.76 -8.00
CA VAL A 526 -7.33 -0.75 -9.12
C VAL A 526 -6.09 0.07 -8.78
N ALA A 527 -6.23 1.19 -8.05
CA ALA A 527 -5.08 1.97 -7.57
C ALA A 527 -4.17 1.13 -6.66
N ARG A 528 -4.76 0.38 -5.73
CA ARG A 528 -4.06 -0.62 -4.88
C ARG A 528 -3.34 -1.66 -5.74
N ASP A 529 -4.01 -2.18 -6.76
CA ASP A 529 -3.48 -3.27 -7.57
C ASP A 529 -2.42 -2.80 -8.57
N ASN A 530 -2.44 -1.54 -9.00
CA ASN A 530 -1.33 -0.91 -9.75
C ASN A 530 -0.02 -0.89 -8.93
N LEU A 531 -0.12 -0.61 -7.63
CA LEU A 531 1.02 -0.69 -6.71
C LEU A 531 1.50 -2.15 -6.55
N LYS A 532 0.57 -3.11 -6.39
CA LYS A 532 0.91 -4.54 -6.29
C LYS A 532 1.57 -5.06 -7.57
N GLN A 533 1.05 -4.68 -8.75
CA GLN A 533 1.65 -5.04 -10.04
C GLN A 533 3.07 -4.50 -10.16
N SER A 534 3.30 -3.23 -9.78
CA SER A 534 4.66 -2.66 -9.76
C SER A 534 5.64 -3.48 -8.92
N VAL A 535 5.22 -3.96 -7.75
CA VAL A 535 6.07 -4.80 -6.91
C VAL A 535 6.24 -6.21 -7.49
N ALA A 536 5.19 -6.80 -8.05
CA ALA A 536 5.25 -8.08 -8.73
C ALA A 536 6.24 -8.07 -9.91
N ASP A 537 6.24 -6.98 -10.69
CA ASP A 537 7.16 -6.79 -11.80
C ASP A 537 8.60 -6.66 -11.33
N LEU A 538 8.85 -5.92 -10.25
CA LEU A 538 10.18 -5.77 -9.65
C LEU A 538 10.70 -7.08 -9.05
N LEU A 539 9.83 -7.88 -8.41
CA LEU A 539 10.17 -9.23 -7.96
C LEU A 539 10.56 -10.11 -9.15
N GLY A 540 9.76 -10.10 -10.21
CA GLY A 540 10.04 -10.86 -11.42
C GLY A 540 11.31 -10.39 -12.14
N LEU A 541 11.57 -9.08 -12.20
CA LEU A 541 12.81 -8.51 -12.75
C LEU A 541 14.02 -8.95 -11.93
N ARG A 542 13.94 -8.91 -10.59
CA ARG A 542 15.04 -9.36 -9.73
C ARG A 542 15.35 -10.85 -9.94
N LEU A 543 14.32 -11.70 -10.03
CA LEU A 543 14.48 -13.11 -10.37
C LEU A 543 15.13 -13.27 -11.75
N ALA A 544 14.65 -12.52 -12.75
CA ALA A 544 15.15 -12.57 -14.12
C ALA A 544 16.63 -12.15 -14.23
N VAL A 545 17.07 -11.13 -13.48
CA VAL A 545 18.49 -10.75 -13.37
C VAL A 545 19.32 -11.90 -12.80
N GLY A 546 18.82 -12.58 -11.75
CA GLY A 546 19.51 -13.74 -11.17
C GLY A 546 19.65 -14.91 -12.14
N LEU A 547 18.60 -15.19 -12.91
CA LEU A 547 18.60 -16.23 -13.94
C LEU A 547 19.46 -15.86 -15.16
N ALA A 548 19.51 -14.58 -15.52
CA ALA A 548 20.40 -14.09 -16.57
C ALA A 548 21.87 -14.21 -16.14
N ASN A 549 22.17 -13.96 -14.86
CA ASN A 549 23.50 -14.19 -14.29
C ASN A 549 23.93 -15.66 -14.34
N SER A 550 23.03 -16.60 -13.99
CA SER A 550 23.37 -18.03 -14.06
C SER A 550 23.65 -18.53 -15.49
N LYS A 551 23.21 -17.78 -16.50
CA LYS A 551 23.49 -18.01 -17.93
C LYS A 551 24.67 -17.20 -18.47
N GLY A 552 25.35 -16.41 -17.64
CA GLY A 552 26.45 -15.53 -18.05
C GLY A 552 26.03 -14.37 -18.95
N MET A 553 24.73 -14.03 -18.98
CA MET A 553 24.21 -12.92 -19.78
C MET A 553 24.47 -11.56 -19.12
N ILE A 554 24.41 -11.52 -17.79
CA ILE A 554 24.73 -10.33 -16.99
C ILE A 554 25.44 -10.75 -15.70
N GLY A 555 26.68 -10.31 -15.57
CA GLY A 555 27.56 -10.59 -14.45
C GLY A 555 28.12 -12.02 -14.41
N GLY A 556 28.63 -12.36 -13.22
CA GLY A 556 29.20 -13.68 -12.93
C GLY A 556 29.09 -14.08 -11.46
N ALA A 557 29.96 -15.00 -11.04
CA ALA A 557 30.01 -15.48 -9.66
C ALA A 557 30.20 -14.31 -8.67
N GLY A 558 29.32 -14.23 -7.67
CA GLY A 558 29.37 -13.17 -6.65
C GLY A 558 28.67 -11.86 -7.02
N LEU A 559 27.93 -11.80 -8.13
CA LEU A 559 27.15 -10.63 -8.54
C LEU A 559 26.34 -10.05 -7.36
N LYS A 560 26.53 -8.75 -7.13
CA LYS A 560 25.79 -7.96 -6.14
C LYS A 560 24.59 -7.29 -6.78
N VAL A 561 23.45 -7.29 -6.10
CA VAL A 561 22.24 -6.64 -6.62
C VAL A 561 21.69 -5.65 -5.61
N HIS A 562 21.61 -4.40 -6.03
CA HIS A 562 21.15 -3.26 -5.26
C HIS A 562 19.82 -2.76 -5.82
N PHE A 563 19.01 -2.14 -4.97
CA PHE A 563 17.80 -1.44 -5.39
C PHE A 563 17.96 0.07 -5.17
N LEU A 564 17.49 0.88 -6.12
CA LEU A 564 17.32 2.34 -5.96
C LEU A 564 15.94 2.73 -6.48
N GLY A 565 15.13 3.35 -5.62
CA GLY A 565 13.84 3.90 -6.02
C GLY A 565 13.78 5.40 -5.81
N HIS A 566 13.05 6.11 -6.67
CA HIS A 566 12.71 7.53 -6.51
C HIS A 566 11.20 7.71 -6.35
N SER A 567 10.75 8.48 -5.35
CA SER A 567 9.33 8.83 -5.21
C SER A 567 8.44 7.58 -5.15
N LEU A 568 7.46 7.41 -6.06
CA LEU A 568 6.69 6.16 -6.22
C LEU A 568 7.58 4.92 -6.35
N GLY A 569 8.71 5.00 -7.07
CA GLY A 569 9.67 3.92 -7.16
C GLY A 569 10.31 3.58 -5.82
N ALA A 570 10.52 4.56 -4.93
CA ALA A 570 10.96 4.33 -3.55
C ALA A 570 9.83 3.74 -2.68
N MET A 571 8.58 4.11 -2.94
CA MET A 571 7.40 3.56 -2.26
C MET A 571 7.19 2.08 -2.62
N THR A 572 7.10 1.75 -3.91
CA THR A 572 7.05 0.35 -4.36
C THR A 572 8.33 -0.40 -4.03
N GLY A 573 9.46 0.30 -4.00
CA GLY A 573 10.75 -0.22 -3.55
C GLY A 573 10.77 -0.64 -2.08
N THR A 574 10.12 0.13 -1.21
CA THR A 574 9.92 -0.23 0.20
C THR A 574 9.15 -1.55 0.30
N ASN A 575 8.06 -1.66 -0.47
CA ASN A 575 7.26 -2.89 -0.52
C ASN A 575 8.05 -4.07 -1.09
N LEU A 576 8.83 -3.85 -2.15
CA LEU A 576 9.71 -4.86 -2.75
C LEU A 576 10.72 -5.38 -1.73
N LEU A 577 11.46 -4.49 -1.07
CA LEU A 577 12.49 -4.85 -0.11
C LEU A 577 11.91 -5.56 1.13
N ALA A 578 10.65 -5.26 1.48
CA ALA A 578 9.95 -5.94 2.55
C ALA A 578 9.71 -7.42 2.23
N VAL A 579 9.57 -7.80 0.96
CA VAL A 579 9.21 -9.18 0.53
C VAL A 579 10.39 -9.94 -0.09
N ALA A 580 11.20 -9.27 -0.90
CA ALA A 580 12.23 -9.89 -1.74
C ALA A 580 13.25 -10.72 -0.93
N ASN A 581 13.64 -10.26 0.26
CA ASN A 581 14.62 -10.94 1.11
C ASN A 581 13.99 -11.92 2.12
N GLN A 582 12.66 -12.04 2.19
CA GLN A 582 11.99 -13.05 3.03
C GLN A 582 12.15 -14.44 2.44
N SER A 583 12.20 -15.50 3.25
CA SER A 583 12.30 -16.86 2.69
C SER A 583 10.93 -17.32 2.21
N VAL A 584 10.88 -18.00 1.06
CA VAL A 584 9.71 -18.77 0.61
C VAL A 584 9.89 -20.28 0.81
N GLY A 585 10.83 -20.69 1.67
CA GLY A 585 11.14 -22.10 1.91
C GLY A 585 11.91 -22.79 0.77
N ASN A 586 12.39 -22.04 -0.23
CA ASN A 586 13.19 -22.55 -1.33
C ASN A 586 14.51 -21.77 -1.41
N PRO A 587 15.65 -22.34 -0.95
CA PRO A 587 16.93 -21.65 -0.91
C PRO A 587 17.44 -21.16 -2.26
N VAL A 588 17.14 -21.87 -3.35
CA VAL A 588 17.54 -21.47 -4.72
C VAL A 588 16.77 -20.23 -5.14
N ALA A 589 15.44 -20.23 -4.95
CA ALA A 589 14.61 -19.06 -5.22
C ALA A 589 15.00 -17.89 -4.32
N ASP A 590 15.19 -18.13 -3.02
CA ASP A 590 15.56 -17.10 -2.03
C ASP A 590 16.86 -16.37 -2.42
N ALA A 591 17.86 -17.10 -2.92
CA ALA A 591 19.11 -16.51 -3.41
C ALA A 591 18.88 -15.62 -4.66
N LEU A 592 17.95 -16.00 -5.53
CA LEU A 592 17.63 -15.27 -6.76
C LEU A 592 16.78 -14.01 -6.51
N PHE A 593 16.04 -13.92 -5.41
CA PHE A 593 15.29 -12.72 -5.04
C PHE A 593 16.07 -11.72 -4.17
N LYS A 594 17.19 -12.15 -3.58
CA LYS A 594 17.90 -11.37 -2.56
C LYS A 594 18.50 -10.07 -3.11
N PHE A 595 18.25 -8.95 -2.44
CA PHE A 595 19.00 -7.69 -2.58
C PHE A 595 20.10 -7.58 -1.51
N ASP A 596 21.26 -7.04 -1.89
CA ASP A 596 22.37 -6.76 -0.99
C ASP A 596 22.16 -5.44 -0.22
N THR A 597 21.60 -4.42 -0.88
CA THR A 597 21.28 -3.11 -0.27
C THR A 597 20.04 -2.47 -0.91
N GLY A 598 19.40 -1.54 -0.21
CA GLY A 598 18.28 -0.74 -0.70
C GLY A 598 18.49 0.76 -0.55
N GLY A 599 18.23 1.53 -1.60
CA GLY A 599 18.25 3.00 -1.63
C GLY A 599 16.85 3.55 -1.90
N LEU A 600 16.40 4.50 -1.07
CA LEU A 600 15.05 5.08 -1.14
C LEU A 600 15.14 6.61 -1.21
N ALA A 601 15.02 7.20 -2.40
CA ALA A 601 15.05 8.64 -2.57
C ALA A 601 13.64 9.25 -2.48
N MET A 602 13.43 10.11 -1.48
CA MET A 602 12.18 10.81 -1.21
C MET A 602 10.97 9.84 -1.14
N PRO A 603 11.02 8.79 -0.28
CA PRO A 603 9.93 7.84 -0.12
C PRO A 603 8.79 8.44 0.71
N GLY A 604 7.60 7.85 0.68
CA GLY A 604 6.49 8.25 1.54
C GLY A 604 5.57 7.09 1.91
N GLY A 605 4.91 7.18 3.06
CA GLY A 605 3.87 6.25 3.52
C GLY A 605 2.54 6.96 3.75
N GLY A 606 1.46 6.19 3.92
CA GLY A 606 0.12 6.75 4.04
C GLY A 606 -0.27 7.50 2.77
N ILE A 607 -0.34 6.78 1.66
CA ILE A 607 -0.47 7.30 0.30
C ILE A 607 -1.63 8.30 0.16
N ALA A 608 -2.81 7.98 0.68
CA ALA A 608 -3.96 8.86 0.51
C ALA A 608 -3.83 10.19 1.28
N PRO A 609 -3.53 10.22 2.59
CA PRO A 609 -3.31 11.49 3.29
C PRO A 609 -2.10 12.24 2.74
N LEU A 610 -1.02 11.55 2.36
CA LEU A 610 0.13 12.16 1.70
C LEU A 610 -0.29 12.89 0.41
N LEU A 611 -0.99 12.22 -0.50
CA LEU A 611 -1.42 12.80 -1.77
C LEU A 611 -2.39 13.96 -1.58
N LEU A 612 -3.34 13.85 -0.64
CA LEU A 612 -4.28 14.92 -0.32
C LEU A 612 -3.61 16.17 0.25
N ASN A 613 -2.51 16.00 1.00
CA ASN A 613 -1.76 17.09 1.62
C ASN A 613 -0.54 17.53 0.78
N SER A 614 -0.30 16.91 -0.37
CA SER A 614 0.79 17.29 -1.30
C SER A 614 0.53 18.67 -1.90
N PRO A 615 1.47 19.62 -1.84
CA PRO A 615 1.36 20.88 -2.58
C PRO A 615 1.18 20.69 -4.09
N THR A 616 1.79 19.65 -4.67
CA THR A 616 1.70 19.35 -6.11
C THR A 616 0.43 18.59 -6.48
N PHE A 617 0.10 17.50 -5.77
CA PHE A 617 -1.04 16.64 -6.14
C PHE A 617 -2.35 17.00 -5.44
N GLY A 618 -2.27 17.55 -4.22
CA GLY A 618 -3.40 17.85 -3.35
C GLY A 618 -4.48 18.68 -4.03
N PRO A 619 -4.15 19.80 -4.71
CA PRO A 619 -5.16 20.61 -5.38
C PRO A 619 -6.00 19.85 -6.41
N THR A 620 -5.36 19.06 -7.26
CA THR A 620 -6.04 18.24 -8.29
C THR A 620 -6.98 17.21 -7.67
N ILE A 621 -6.51 16.51 -6.62
CA ILE A 621 -7.29 15.47 -5.94
C ILE A 621 -8.46 16.10 -5.19
N GLN A 622 -8.22 17.15 -4.41
CA GLN A 622 -9.26 17.83 -3.63
C GLN A 622 -10.32 18.44 -4.56
N TYR A 623 -9.92 19.09 -5.65
CA TYR A 623 -10.85 19.57 -6.68
C TYR A 623 -11.71 18.44 -7.24
N GLY A 624 -11.08 17.33 -7.65
CA GLY A 624 -11.79 16.18 -8.22
C GLY A 624 -12.78 15.55 -7.25
N VAL A 625 -12.37 15.33 -5.98
CA VAL A 625 -13.23 14.75 -4.94
C VAL A 625 -14.39 15.68 -4.62
N LEU A 626 -14.11 16.96 -4.36
CA LEU A 626 -15.13 17.92 -3.91
C LEU A 626 -16.15 18.28 -5.00
N THR A 627 -15.70 18.45 -6.25
CA THR A 627 -16.62 18.80 -7.36
C THR A 627 -17.41 17.61 -7.90
N ASN A 628 -16.91 16.38 -7.75
CA ASN A 628 -17.70 15.18 -8.02
C ASN A 628 -18.71 14.88 -6.89
N GLY A 629 -18.37 15.24 -5.64
CA GLY A 629 -19.26 15.10 -4.49
C GLY A 629 -20.32 16.20 -4.36
N SER A 630 -20.10 17.38 -4.94
CA SER A 630 -20.99 18.54 -4.81
C SER A 630 -21.15 19.32 -6.12
N GLU A 631 -22.33 19.20 -6.72
CA GLU A 631 -22.73 19.99 -7.91
C GLU A 631 -22.76 21.50 -7.60
N ALA A 632 -23.06 21.87 -6.35
CA ALA A 632 -23.01 23.25 -5.88
C ALA A 632 -21.58 23.81 -5.88
N LEU A 633 -20.60 23.08 -5.34
CA LEU A 633 -19.19 23.50 -5.39
C LEU A 633 -18.68 23.57 -6.83
N LYS A 634 -19.05 22.60 -7.67
CA LYS A 634 -18.68 22.60 -9.09
C LYS A 634 -19.20 23.83 -9.83
N ASN A 635 -20.49 24.14 -9.69
CA ASN A 635 -21.10 25.29 -10.34
C ASN A 635 -20.61 26.62 -9.74
N GLY A 636 -20.42 26.65 -8.42
CA GLY A 636 -19.86 27.81 -7.71
C GLY A 636 -18.45 28.14 -8.19
N PHE A 637 -17.58 27.15 -8.36
CA PHE A 637 -16.25 27.37 -8.92
C PHE A 637 -16.29 27.78 -10.38
N ALA A 638 -17.17 27.19 -11.20
CA ALA A 638 -17.33 27.62 -12.59
C ALA A 638 -17.69 29.12 -12.70
N ALA A 639 -18.47 29.64 -11.76
CA ALA A 639 -18.78 31.07 -11.66
C ALA A 639 -17.61 31.90 -11.11
N TYR A 640 -16.82 31.35 -10.19
CA TYR A 640 -15.65 32.04 -9.59
C TYR A 640 -14.42 32.03 -10.50
N ALA A 641 -14.27 31.03 -11.38
CA ALA A 641 -13.09 30.80 -12.21
C ALA A 641 -12.53 32.07 -12.90
N PRO A 642 -13.34 32.97 -13.47
CA PRO A 642 -12.83 34.22 -14.05
C PRO A 642 -12.12 35.17 -13.06
N SER A 643 -12.27 34.96 -11.75
CA SER A 643 -11.66 35.74 -10.67
C SER A 643 -10.38 35.11 -10.09
N CYS A 644 -9.93 33.98 -10.63
CA CYS A 644 -8.67 33.37 -10.23
C CYS A 644 -7.49 34.33 -10.49
N GLN A 645 -6.56 34.44 -9.54
CA GLN A 645 -5.35 35.25 -9.72
C GLN A 645 -4.43 34.67 -10.80
N LYS A 646 -4.41 33.34 -10.90
CA LYS A 646 -3.79 32.58 -12.00
C LYS A 646 -4.86 32.02 -12.94
N ALA A 647 -4.46 31.27 -13.96
CA ALA A 647 -5.42 30.57 -14.82
C ALA A 647 -6.33 29.67 -13.96
N PRO A 648 -7.62 29.51 -14.32
CA PRO A 648 -8.51 28.61 -13.61
C PRO A 648 -7.98 27.18 -13.64
N ASP A 649 -7.62 26.67 -12.46
CA ASP A 649 -7.07 25.33 -12.28
C ASP A 649 -7.47 24.76 -10.91
N PRO A 650 -7.13 23.49 -10.61
CA PRO A 650 -7.38 22.93 -9.30
C PRO A 650 -6.71 23.68 -8.14
N ALA A 651 -5.58 24.37 -8.37
CA ALA A 651 -4.92 25.19 -7.36
C ALA A 651 -5.75 26.43 -7.00
N CYS A 652 -6.34 27.13 -7.97
CA CYS A 652 -7.27 28.22 -7.72
C CYS A 652 -8.50 27.73 -6.94
N PHE A 653 -9.02 26.54 -7.25
CA PHE A 653 -10.16 25.99 -6.51
C PHE A 653 -9.85 25.85 -5.01
N VAL A 654 -8.72 25.21 -4.67
CA VAL A 654 -8.36 24.91 -3.29
C VAL A 654 -7.82 26.14 -2.55
N ASN A 655 -6.98 26.93 -3.20
CA ASN A 655 -6.23 28.01 -2.53
C ASN A 655 -6.95 29.36 -2.56
N GLU A 656 -7.91 29.57 -3.48
CA GLU A 656 -8.60 30.85 -3.62
C GLU A 656 -10.12 30.75 -3.44
N PHE A 657 -10.78 29.80 -4.10
CA PHE A 657 -12.25 29.69 -4.09
C PHE A 657 -12.78 29.08 -2.78
N LEU A 658 -12.25 27.92 -2.37
CA LEU A 658 -12.73 27.19 -1.20
C LEU A 658 -12.58 28.01 0.10
N PRO A 659 -11.47 28.74 0.35
CA PRO A 659 -11.32 29.57 1.55
C PRO A 659 -12.28 30.77 1.60
N LYS A 660 -12.87 31.16 0.45
CA LYS A 660 -13.87 32.25 0.37
C LYS A 660 -15.31 31.78 0.62
N GLN A 661 -15.54 30.47 0.73
CA GLN A 661 -16.87 29.94 1.05
C GLN A 661 -17.21 30.16 2.53
N ASP A 662 -18.49 30.06 2.89
CA ASP A 662 -18.87 30.14 4.30
C ASP A 662 -18.37 28.92 5.11
N ALA A 663 -18.37 29.05 6.43
CA ALA A 663 -17.85 28.03 7.34
C ALA A 663 -18.57 26.68 7.22
N SER A 664 -19.85 26.65 6.84
CA SER A 664 -20.60 25.41 6.69
C SER A 664 -20.16 24.63 5.44
N ILE A 665 -19.93 25.32 4.32
CA ILE A 665 -19.40 24.72 3.10
C ILE A 665 -17.98 24.22 3.31
N GLN A 666 -17.14 25.00 4.00
CA GLN A 666 -15.77 24.58 4.33
C GLN A 666 -15.76 23.33 5.22
N ALA A 667 -16.63 23.26 6.24
CA ALA A 667 -16.76 22.09 7.10
C ALA A 667 -17.25 20.85 6.33
N ALA A 668 -18.23 21.00 5.44
CA ALA A 668 -18.73 19.91 4.59
C ALA A 668 -17.66 19.40 3.62
N ALA A 669 -16.85 20.32 3.05
CA ALA A 669 -15.73 19.96 2.19
C ALA A 669 -14.66 19.17 2.98
N ALA A 670 -14.28 19.65 4.17
CA ALA A 670 -13.33 18.95 5.03
C ALA A 670 -13.82 17.54 5.43
N ALA A 671 -15.10 17.39 5.78
CA ALA A 671 -15.70 16.08 6.09
C ALA A 671 -15.69 15.12 4.89
N THR A 672 -15.95 15.65 3.68
CA THR A 672 -15.89 14.87 2.43
C THR A 672 -14.48 14.38 2.16
N LEU A 673 -13.47 15.27 2.30
CA LEU A 673 -12.06 14.91 2.12
C LEU A 673 -11.58 13.91 3.17
N ALA A 674 -11.99 14.05 4.43
CA ALA A 674 -11.65 13.11 5.50
C ALA A 674 -12.25 11.71 5.21
N SER A 675 -13.50 11.65 4.78
CA SER A 675 -14.17 10.39 4.41
C SER A 675 -13.50 9.72 3.22
N TYR A 676 -13.13 10.51 2.20
CA TYR A 676 -12.38 10.00 1.05
C TYR A 676 -10.99 9.49 1.47
N SER A 677 -10.26 10.25 2.30
CA SER A 677 -8.94 9.86 2.82
C SER A 677 -9.01 8.53 3.58
N PHE A 678 -10.01 8.37 4.44
CA PHE A 678 -10.24 7.14 5.21
C PHE A 678 -10.45 5.93 4.27
N ALA A 679 -11.36 6.06 3.29
CA ALA A 679 -11.66 4.97 2.38
C ALA A 679 -10.48 4.66 1.44
N ALA A 680 -9.87 5.69 0.84
CA ALA A 680 -8.72 5.56 -0.02
C ALA A 680 -7.55 4.89 0.70
N GLN A 681 -7.19 5.37 1.89
CA GLN A 681 -6.09 4.78 2.65
C GLN A 681 -6.41 3.34 3.07
N SER A 682 -7.63 3.08 3.55
CA SER A 682 -8.04 1.73 3.93
C SER A 682 -7.91 0.75 2.76
N VAL A 683 -8.29 1.15 1.54
CA VAL A 683 -8.17 0.27 0.38
C VAL A 683 -6.70 0.09 -0.04
N LEU A 684 -5.88 1.13 0.07
CA LEU A 684 -4.48 1.10 -0.33
C LEU A 684 -3.56 0.41 0.69
N ASP A 685 -3.97 0.22 1.94
CA ASP A 685 -3.14 -0.26 3.06
C ASP A 685 -2.36 -1.56 2.78
N SER A 686 -2.95 -2.54 2.08
CA SER A 686 -2.25 -3.78 1.71
C SER A 686 -1.17 -3.60 0.62
N ALA A 687 -1.01 -2.39 0.11
CA ALA A 687 0.02 -1.98 -0.83
C ALA A 687 0.77 -0.70 -0.38
N ASP A 688 0.54 -0.23 0.85
CA ASP A 688 1.13 1.00 1.37
C ASP A 688 2.50 0.74 2.03
N PRO A 689 3.54 1.53 1.70
CA PRO A 689 4.85 1.43 2.34
C PRO A 689 4.83 1.54 3.86
N ILE A 690 3.90 2.32 4.43
CA ILE A 690 3.82 2.48 5.89
C ILE A 690 3.48 1.17 6.59
N ASN A 691 2.68 0.31 5.94
CA ASN A 691 2.27 -0.98 6.48
C ASN A 691 3.31 -2.07 6.17
N LEU A 692 3.84 -2.09 4.94
CA LEU A 692 4.76 -3.14 4.49
C LEU A 692 6.20 -2.91 4.94
N GLY A 693 6.63 -1.65 5.15
CA GLY A 693 8.01 -1.29 5.47
C GLY A 693 8.58 -1.94 6.73
N ALA A 694 7.72 -2.26 7.71
CA ALA A 694 8.11 -3.00 8.91
C ALA A 694 8.62 -4.42 8.61
N GLY A 695 8.26 -4.98 7.44
CA GLY A 695 8.74 -6.28 6.95
C GLY A 695 10.17 -6.25 6.38
N ILE A 696 10.76 -5.07 6.18
CA ILE A 696 12.17 -4.98 5.77
C ILE A 696 13.06 -5.47 6.91
N LYS A 697 13.79 -6.55 6.67
CA LYS A 697 14.70 -7.13 7.67
C LYS A 697 15.70 -6.10 8.17
N SER A 698 15.90 -6.06 9.48
CA SER A 698 16.78 -5.09 10.14
C SER A 698 18.25 -5.22 9.76
N ASP A 699 18.66 -6.36 9.20
CA ASP A 699 20.01 -6.62 8.70
C ASP A 699 20.20 -6.18 7.24
N LEU A 700 19.14 -5.81 6.51
CA LEU A 700 19.26 -5.18 5.20
C LEU A 700 19.80 -3.75 5.37
N LYS A 701 20.84 -3.45 4.60
CA LYS A 701 21.49 -2.15 4.59
C LYS A 701 20.59 -1.23 3.77
N LEU A 702 20.14 -0.15 4.41
CA LEU A 702 19.08 0.71 3.88
C LEU A 702 19.52 2.17 4.02
N PHE A 703 19.49 2.89 2.91
CA PHE A 703 19.79 4.31 2.88
C PHE A 703 18.64 5.07 2.23
N ALA A 704 18.22 6.17 2.83
CA ALA A 704 17.16 7.01 2.30
C ALA A 704 17.58 8.48 2.22
N THR A 705 16.90 9.25 1.39
CA THR A 705 17.03 10.70 1.36
C THR A 705 15.67 11.37 1.49
N GLU A 706 15.65 12.55 2.08
CA GLU A 706 14.46 13.39 2.26
C GLU A 706 14.84 14.86 2.05
N ILE A 707 13.98 15.65 1.41
CA ILE A 707 14.13 17.11 1.35
C ILE A 707 13.25 17.73 2.45
N VAL A 708 13.89 18.34 3.44
CA VAL A 708 13.22 18.98 4.59
C VAL A 708 13.19 20.51 4.49
N GLY A 709 14.01 21.09 3.60
CA GLY A 709 14.16 22.53 3.47
C GLY A 709 14.83 23.18 4.68
N ASP A 710 14.98 24.50 4.63
CA ASP A 710 15.63 25.31 5.67
C ASP A 710 14.63 25.95 6.64
N GLY A 711 13.32 25.75 6.40
CA GLY A 711 12.25 26.40 7.14
C GLY A 711 12.03 27.88 6.77
N ALA A 712 12.66 28.34 5.68
CA ALA A 712 12.59 29.70 5.16
C ALA A 712 12.38 29.69 3.63
N LEU A 713 13.44 29.94 2.85
CA LEU A 713 13.35 30.10 1.39
C LEU A 713 13.35 28.74 0.67
N ASN A 714 14.11 27.78 1.19
CA ASN A 714 14.20 26.44 0.64
C ASN A 714 13.06 25.62 1.20
N LEU A 715 12.09 25.34 0.35
CA LEU A 715 10.88 24.64 0.74
C LEU A 715 11.19 23.15 0.99
N PRO A 716 10.46 22.49 1.91
CA PRO A 716 10.48 21.03 1.97
C PRO A 716 9.96 20.42 0.66
N ASP A 717 10.08 19.10 0.51
CA ASP A 717 9.53 18.37 -0.63
C ASP A 717 8.06 18.76 -0.92
N GLN A 718 7.81 19.26 -2.13
CA GLN A 718 6.51 19.77 -2.58
C GLN A 718 5.61 18.69 -3.21
N VAL A 719 6.12 17.47 -3.35
CA VAL A 719 5.39 16.31 -3.91
C VAL A 719 5.03 15.34 -2.78
N ILE A 720 6.00 14.98 -1.95
CA ILE A 720 5.85 14.09 -0.80
C ILE A 720 6.06 14.88 0.49
N PRO A 721 4.99 15.32 1.18
CA PRO A 721 5.13 16.00 2.45
C PRO A 721 5.92 15.18 3.47
N ASN A 722 6.84 15.81 4.22
CA ASN A 722 7.59 15.12 5.27
C ASN A 722 6.65 14.57 6.36
N SER A 723 5.52 15.23 6.63
CA SER A 723 4.46 14.77 7.52
C SER A 723 3.11 15.40 7.16
N THR A 724 2.01 14.85 7.65
CA THR A 724 0.68 15.45 7.51
C THR A 724 0.07 15.81 8.87
N LYS A 725 -0.68 16.93 8.92
CA LYS A 725 -1.26 17.42 10.18
C LYS A 725 -2.40 16.54 10.70
N THR A 726 -3.16 15.93 9.80
CA THR A 726 -4.41 15.20 10.12
C THR A 726 -4.24 13.68 10.10
N SER A 727 -3.09 13.16 9.65
CA SER A 727 -2.77 11.72 9.68
C SER A 727 -1.34 11.49 10.18
N PRO A 728 -1.15 10.98 11.41
CA PRO A 728 0.17 10.74 11.99
C PRO A 728 1.06 9.76 11.21
N LEU A 729 0.45 8.97 10.31
CA LEU A 729 1.12 7.94 9.51
C LEU A 729 1.37 8.37 8.05
N GLY A 730 0.96 9.59 7.66
CA GLY A 730 1.16 10.11 6.32
C GLY A 730 2.45 10.93 6.17
N GLY A 731 3.22 10.64 5.12
CA GLY A 731 4.42 11.38 4.72
C GLY A 731 5.70 10.56 4.79
N THR A 732 6.84 11.24 4.59
CA THR A 732 8.18 10.63 4.61
C THR A 732 8.62 10.26 6.03
N GLU A 733 8.54 11.16 7.01
CA GLU A 733 9.04 10.94 8.37
C GLU A 733 8.36 9.77 9.10
N PRO A 734 7.01 9.59 9.03
CA PRO A 734 6.38 8.40 9.60
C PRO A 734 6.91 7.10 9.00
N LEU A 735 7.17 7.07 7.69
CA LEU A 735 7.77 5.92 7.03
C LEU A 735 9.22 5.68 7.50
N LEU A 736 10.05 6.72 7.53
CA LEU A 736 11.44 6.62 8.01
C LEU A 736 11.50 6.08 9.45
N LYS A 737 10.53 6.46 10.30
CA LYS A 737 10.38 5.94 11.66
C LYS A 737 10.01 4.46 11.68
N VAL A 738 9.07 4.01 10.85
CA VAL A 738 8.74 2.58 10.69
C VAL A 738 9.96 1.78 10.21
N LEU A 739 10.74 2.35 9.30
CA LEU A 739 11.98 1.76 8.80
C LEU A 739 13.12 1.78 9.83
N GLY A 740 12.99 2.54 10.92
CA GLY A 740 14.00 2.65 11.97
C GLY A 740 15.34 3.19 11.45
N LEU A 741 15.27 4.21 10.58
CA LEU A 741 16.46 4.86 10.03
C LEU A 741 17.00 5.94 10.96
N GLN A 742 18.32 5.99 11.10
CA GLN A 742 19.03 7.00 11.88
C GLN A 742 19.39 8.22 11.01
N SER A 743 19.45 9.42 11.59
CA SER A 743 19.87 10.61 10.84
C SER A 743 21.35 10.51 10.41
N LEU A 744 21.63 10.87 9.16
CA LEU A 744 22.97 11.10 8.65
C LEU A 744 23.29 12.61 8.71
N THR A 745 24.37 12.98 9.37
CA THR A 745 24.84 14.39 9.46
C THR A 745 26.26 14.59 8.92
N ASN A 746 27.01 13.50 8.72
CA ASN A 746 28.35 13.47 8.15
C ASN A 746 28.62 12.09 7.52
N THR A 747 29.81 11.91 6.93
CA THR A 747 30.26 10.61 6.43
C THR A 747 30.13 9.54 7.50
N GLN A 748 29.44 8.46 7.17
CA GLN A 748 29.20 7.34 8.06
C GLN A 748 29.93 6.10 7.55
N VAL A 749 30.60 5.38 8.47
CA VAL A 749 31.25 4.09 8.21
C VAL A 749 30.60 3.01 9.10
N GLY A 750 30.52 1.79 8.57
CA GLY A 750 29.83 0.66 9.19
C GLY A 750 28.49 0.35 8.51
N PRO A 751 27.74 -0.66 9.01
CA PRO A 751 26.46 -1.04 8.44
C PRO A 751 25.48 0.14 8.37
N ILE A 752 25.06 0.50 7.17
CA ILE A 752 24.22 1.68 6.95
C ILE A 752 22.75 1.32 7.13
N ARG A 753 22.09 2.04 8.04
CA ARG A 753 20.64 2.11 8.21
C ARG A 753 20.25 3.56 8.54
N HIS A 754 20.46 4.44 7.56
CA HIS A 754 20.44 5.89 7.76
C HIS A 754 19.56 6.63 6.74
N VAL A 755 19.23 7.87 7.05
CA VAL A 755 18.57 8.83 6.17
C VAL A 755 19.30 10.16 6.18
N ALA A 756 19.60 10.69 4.99
CA ALA A 756 20.09 12.05 4.80
C ALA A 756 18.92 13.01 4.60
N ARG A 757 18.87 14.09 5.38
CA ARG A 757 17.81 15.10 5.32
C ARG A 757 18.39 16.39 4.77
N PHE A 758 18.04 16.73 3.54
CA PHE A 758 18.60 17.87 2.84
C PHE A 758 17.82 19.15 3.15
N VAL A 759 18.56 20.23 3.46
CA VAL A 759 17.99 21.56 3.76
C VAL A 759 17.80 22.43 2.51
N ASP A 760 18.17 21.91 1.35
CA ASP A 760 18.03 22.52 0.04
C ASP A 760 17.67 21.44 -0.99
N GLY A 761 17.32 21.83 -2.21
CA GLY A 761 16.88 20.94 -3.28
C GLY A 761 15.36 20.76 -3.32
N GLY A 762 14.92 19.82 -4.14
CA GLY A 762 13.51 19.51 -4.38
C GLY A 762 13.27 18.03 -4.62
N HIS A 763 12.01 17.68 -4.88
CA HIS A 763 11.59 16.29 -5.01
C HIS A 763 12.38 15.52 -6.09
N SER A 764 12.82 16.21 -7.14
CA SER A 764 13.55 15.61 -8.26
C SER A 764 15.07 15.63 -8.09
N SER A 765 15.60 16.05 -6.93
CA SER A 765 17.05 16.22 -6.73
C SER A 765 17.89 14.96 -6.87
N LEU A 766 17.33 13.75 -6.88
CA LEU A 766 18.11 12.57 -7.31
C LEU A 766 18.48 12.63 -8.81
N LEU A 767 17.62 13.22 -9.63
CA LEU A 767 17.67 13.15 -11.08
C LEU A 767 18.15 14.47 -11.71
N SER A 768 17.81 15.60 -11.11
CA SER A 768 18.16 16.91 -11.66
C SER A 768 18.13 17.99 -10.58
N PRO A 769 18.88 19.09 -10.78
CA PRO A 769 18.69 20.33 -10.02
C PRO A 769 17.20 20.67 -9.86
N ASP A 770 16.75 20.89 -8.63
CA ASP A 770 15.34 21.15 -8.27
C ASP A 770 15.27 21.99 -6.98
N GLY A 771 14.13 22.62 -6.71
CA GLY A 771 13.85 23.33 -5.46
C GLY A 771 14.72 24.55 -5.14
N GLY A 772 15.41 25.11 -6.14
CA GLY A 772 16.30 26.28 -5.98
C GLY A 772 17.79 25.93 -6.00
N ASP A 773 18.16 24.65 -6.12
CA ASP A 773 19.54 24.20 -6.30
C ASP A 773 20.07 24.49 -7.71
N ASP A 774 20.22 25.76 -8.08
CA ASP A 774 20.67 26.17 -9.42
C ASP A 774 22.09 25.65 -9.77
N THR A 775 22.87 25.31 -8.74
CA THR A 775 24.24 24.78 -8.89
C THR A 775 24.29 23.27 -9.12
N GLY A 776 23.22 22.55 -8.79
CA GLY A 776 23.18 21.09 -8.79
C GLY A 776 23.98 20.43 -7.65
N ALA A 777 24.31 21.18 -6.59
CA ALA A 777 25.12 20.69 -5.47
C ALA A 777 24.38 19.60 -4.69
N VAL A 778 23.09 19.78 -4.43
CA VAL A 778 22.25 18.77 -3.76
C VAL A 778 22.12 17.54 -4.64
N THR A 779 21.96 17.74 -5.96
CA THR A 779 21.87 16.62 -6.91
C THR A 779 23.14 15.78 -6.94
N ALA A 780 24.30 16.43 -7.02
CA ALA A 780 25.59 15.77 -7.00
C ALA A 780 25.82 15.03 -5.66
N GLU A 781 25.44 15.65 -4.54
CA GLU A 781 25.59 15.05 -3.21
C GLU A 781 24.72 13.81 -3.04
N ILE A 782 23.42 13.90 -3.34
CA ILE A 782 22.50 12.73 -3.27
C ILE A 782 23.03 11.57 -4.13
N GLN A 783 23.44 11.84 -5.37
CA GLN A 783 23.94 10.78 -6.25
C GLN A 783 25.24 10.16 -5.72
N LYS A 784 26.12 10.95 -5.10
CA LYS A 784 27.37 10.48 -4.51
C LYS A 784 27.15 9.69 -3.22
N GLU A 785 26.22 10.11 -2.37
CA GLU A 785 25.81 9.37 -1.17
C GLU A 785 25.29 7.98 -1.55
N PHE A 786 24.35 7.88 -2.51
CA PHE A 786 23.88 6.58 -3.02
C PHE A 786 25.00 5.76 -3.68
N ALA A 787 25.86 6.39 -4.46
CA ALA A 787 26.95 5.69 -5.13
C ALA A 787 27.93 5.08 -4.12
N SER A 788 28.38 5.85 -3.13
CA SER A 788 29.27 5.36 -2.08
C SER A 788 28.61 4.27 -1.21
N PHE A 789 27.31 4.39 -0.96
CA PHE A 789 26.50 3.37 -0.30
C PHE A 789 26.49 2.04 -1.06
N PHE A 790 26.18 2.05 -2.37
CA PHE A 790 26.17 0.82 -3.17
C PHE A 790 27.57 0.24 -3.34
N MET A 791 28.56 1.09 -3.65
CA MET A 791 29.92 0.62 -3.94
C MET A 791 30.62 0.06 -2.72
N SER A 792 30.27 0.51 -1.51
CA SER A 792 30.73 -0.10 -0.26
C SER A 792 29.94 -1.36 0.17
N GLY A 793 28.89 -1.75 -0.57
CA GLY A 793 27.99 -2.84 -0.15
C GLY A 793 27.18 -2.49 1.10
N GLY A 794 26.90 -1.21 1.31
CA GLY A 794 26.17 -0.69 2.47
C GLY A 794 27.03 -0.56 3.74
N ALA A 795 28.36 -0.47 3.58
CA ALA A 795 29.31 -0.33 4.68
C ALA A 795 29.80 1.11 4.90
N ALA A 796 29.40 2.06 4.05
CA ALA A 796 29.66 3.48 4.23
C ALA A 796 28.70 4.35 3.41
N VAL A 797 28.47 5.58 3.84
CA VAL A 797 27.92 6.69 3.03
C VAL A 797 28.90 7.85 3.15
N GLN A 798 29.40 8.36 2.03
CA GLN A 798 30.28 9.51 1.99
C GLN A 798 29.47 10.80 1.80
N VAL A 799 29.63 11.72 2.74
CA VAL A 799 29.08 13.09 2.70
C VAL A 799 30.22 14.04 2.35
N THR A 800 30.09 14.75 1.23
CA THR A 800 31.03 15.76 0.75
C THR A 800 30.79 17.11 1.37
N ASP A 801 29.52 17.52 1.51
CA ASP A 801 29.14 18.79 2.11
C ASP A 801 28.08 18.59 3.19
N PRO A 802 28.51 18.43 4.45
CA PRO A 802 27.59 18.32 5.59
C PRO A 802 26.62 19.50 5.72
N ASN A 803 26.92 20.68 5.17
CA ASN A 803 26.04 21.85 5.31
C ASN A 803 24.75 21.71 4.48
N LEU A 804 24.73 20.80 3.50
CA LEU A 804 23.51 20.46 2.76
C LEU A 804 22.57 19.58 3.60
N LEU A 805 23.04 19.02 4.72
CA LEU A 805 22.28 18.15 5.60
C LEU A 805 21.82 18.89 6.87
N LYS A 806 20.62 18.54 7.32
CA LYS A 806 20.09 18.96 8.62
C LYS A 806 20.95 18.37 9.74
N GLN A 807 21.50 19.25 10.56
CA GLN A 807 22.42 18.93 11.66
C GLN A 807 21.71 18.46 12.93
#